data_AF-A0A1F7WUU0-F1
#
_entry.id   AF-A0A1F7WUU0-F1
#
_cell.length_a   1.000
_cell.length_b   1.000
_cell.length_c   1.000
_cell.angle_alpha   90.00
_cell.angle_beta   90.00
_cell.angle_gamma   90.00
#
_symmetry.space_group_name_H-M   'P 1'
#
loop_
_entity.id
_entity.type
_entity.pdbx_description
1 polymer ?
#
loop_
_entity_poly.entity_id
_entity_poly.type
_entity_poly.pdbx_seq_one_letter_code
_entity_poly.pdbx_strand_id
1 'polypeptide(L)'
;MIFIYDIYFLTFFKFMEAIYMSRTNLKYFLLVLALVITVACSPLAVFAADPGVKAAYDEYLKCYNEFKAAADQNLDADTLKTYAERYKEALEKYQGKLKDSQGAAESALDRAAAAADERGRIVENAGSEDAQSAAAPSSAALSAVVKELHSTGARDKADRLIAQLEEIIQTSKSKDELIDAKIELANAYAMFKLNFNKAVELLSDVVKTSTGPKLEEANRALSRAKYSQMKTTLATTITQKRTDAQAKKTTYQQYSWFKNPIKKVASLGSYYKSLFTYRKTVAEHRSYRENGEKDPNYVNYEFLSDVFGKRAEFGVGDTFDNTTMPVDDSFAQIRLITDNNEAWYARWYMLNAAKSTIDLTYFIFEKDAYGKAMLGLLMKKANEGVKIRLMIDARGSKALAKTFMGQDYLQKLLINPNVQIRVFNPMHKALPSTFTNIRNLIGSNHQKIIVIDGELSMTGGRNVSLNYFADPTDDANVFRDTDVILRGAEIAGKMKEAFDEEFDALENFEISKDLLGNWSGKEKELIAAEKAMDMWIKGMGPLNDPVLKEVNAELHKYKKMVNYAGYDPFENSHYAAVKLYGKHNFQQERNDITDNLVAFMDACTQEIIVQNPYVILTDKSRAALKRASDRGVKIIIHTNSPVSTDSILTQAFFLKDWKEVMMALPNARVFVFVGKNKLHAKVFVFDKLVSVVGTYNMDYMSEQINGEDVCAVKSVEFSKDCRDRIFEDISQSKEYKIGINEKGEPYEIYGPGSFTDKKTMFILETLMKLNILKPLI
;
A
#
# COMPACT_ATOMS: atom_id res chain seq x y z
N MET A 1 -39.93 10.89 29.29
CA MET A 1 -38.51 10.51 29.22
C MET A 1 -37.90 10.74 27.82
N ILE A 2 -38.43 11.70 27.04
CA ILE A 2 -37.96 12.07 25.69
C ILE A 2 -37.36 13.51 25.69
N PHE A 3 -37.51 14.28 26.77
CA PHE A 3 -37.11 15.70 26.82
C PHE A 3 -35.74 15.98 27.49
N ILE A 4 -35.05 14.96 28.02
CA ILE A 4 -33.75 15.12 28.69
C ILE A 4 -32.58 14.68 27.80
N TYR A 5 -32.84 13.88 26.75
CA TYR A 5 -31.81 13.46 25.79
C TYR A 5 -31.44 14.54 24.78
N ASP A 6 -32.39 15.41 24.37
CA ASP A 6 -32.10 16.47 23.39
C ASP A 6 -31.20 17.58 23.94
N ILE A 7 -31.23 17.84 25.25
CA ILE A 7 -30.42 18.88 25.89
C ILE A 7 -28.96 18.43 26.05
N TYR A 8 -28.70 17.17 26.39
CA TYR A 8 -27.33 16.64 26.46
C TYR A 8 -26.72 16.40 25.08
N PHE A 9 -27.52 16.02 24.08
CA PHE A 9 -27.04 15.82 22.71
C PHE A 9 -26.71 17.15 22.01
N LEU A 10 -27.50 18.22 22.22
CA LEU A 10 -27.17 19.56 21.71
C LEU A 10 -25.96 20.18 22.41
N THR A 11 -25.76 19.93 23.71
CA THR A 11 -24.66 20.53 24.47
C THR A 11 -23.32 19.86 24.13
N PHE A 12 -23.32 18.55 23.88
CA PHE A 12 -22.14 17.81 23.40
C PHE A 12 -21.78 18.20 21.95
N PHE A 13 -22.78 18.46 21.09
CA PHE A 13 -22.52 18.90 19.71
C PHE A 13 -22.03 20.35 19.62
N LYS A 14 -22.57 21.27 20.43
CA LYS A 14 -22.05 22.65 20.52
C LYS A 14 -20.62 22.68 21.06
N PHE A 15 -20.26 21.75 21.95
CA PHE A 15 -18.89 21.58 22.45
C PHE A 15 -17.93 21.08 21.36
N MET A 16 -18.39 20.17 20.49
CA MET A 16 -17.63 19.67 19.34
C MET A 16 -17.55 20.69 18.19
N GLU A 17 -18.59 21.49 17.95
CA GLU A 17 -18.58 22.63 17.02
C GLU A 17 -17.58 23.71 17.45
N ALA A 18 -17.45 23.98 18.76
CA ALA A 18 -16.47 24.92 19.30
C ALA A 18 -15.01 24.45 19.09
N ILE A 19 -14.76 23.13 19.08
CA ILE A 19 -13.45 22.53 18.76
C ILE A 19 -13.17 22.59 17.25
N TYR A 20 -14.22 22.49 16.41
CA TYR A 20 -14.06 22.46 14.95
C TYR A 20 -13.97 23.85 14.30
N MET A 21 -14.41 24.93 14.99
CA MET A 21 -14.46 26.28 14.40
C MET A 21 -13.40 27.29 14.86
N SER A 22 -12.46 26.98 15.75
CA SER A 22 -11.40 27.97 16.11
C SER A 22 -10.04 27.63 15.48
N ARG A 23 -9.56 28.54 14.62
CA ARG A 23 -8.25 28.48 13.91
C ARG A 23 -7.03 28.71 14.82
N THR A 24 -7.17 28.56 16.12
CA THR A 24 -6.11 28.84 17.08
C THR A 24 -6.20 27.83 18.21
N ASN A 25 -5.39 26.77 18.15
CA ASN A 25 -4.56 26.33 19.28
C ASN A 25 -3.87 24.98 18.97
N LEU A 26 -2.74 25.07 18.29
CA LEU A 26 -1.71 24.02 18.24
C LEU A 26 -1.28 23.56 19.66
N LYS A 27 -1.44 24.44 20.67
CA LYS A 27 -1.14 24.17 22.08
C LYS A 27 -2.06 23.12 22.70
N TYR A 28 -3.35 23.04 22.36
CA TYR A 28 -4.26 22.02 22.91
C TYR A 28 -4.06 20.65 22.24
N PHE A 29 -3.72 20.62 20.95
CA PHE A 29 -3.32 19.39 20.27
C PHE A 29 -2.01 18.82 20.84
N LEU A 30 -1.02 19.67 21.13
CA LEU A 30 0.22 19.26 21.80
C LEU A 30 0.00 18.87 23.27
N LEU A 31 -0.94 19.49 23.97
CA LEU A 31 -1.29 19.12 25.35
C LEU A 31 -2.00 17.76 25.41
N VAL A 32 -2.91 17.48 24.45
CA VAL A 32 -3.58 16.18 24.32
C VAL A 32 -2.60 15.12 23.83
N LEU A 33 -1.68 15.45 22.92
CA LEU A 33 -0.61 14.56 22.49
C LEU A 33 0.35 14.25 23.66
N ALA A 34 0.68 15.24 24.50
CA ALA A 34 1.45 15.03 25.73
C ALA A 34 0.68 14.17 26.74
N LEU A 35 -0.62 14.42 26.96
CA LEU A 35 -1.47 13.61 27.85
C LEU A 35 -1.62 12.16 27.36
N VAL A 36 -1.65 11.95 26.04
CA VAL A 36 -1.70 10.62 25.39
C VAL A 36 -0.33 9.93 25.45
N ILE A 37 0.77 10.66 25.37
CA ILE A 37 2.13 10.12 25.54
C ILE A 37 2.38 9.72 27.00
N THR A 38 1.83 10.44 27.99
CA THR A 38 1.97 10.08 29.41
C THR A 38 1.06 8.92 29.84
N VAL A 39 -0.06 8.68 29.15
CA VAL A 39 -0.99 7.55 29.44
C VAL A 39 -0.69 6.31 28.61
N ALA A 40 0.05 6.43 27.49
CA ALA A 40 0.44 5.29 26.64
C ALA A 40 1.79 4.65 27.02
N CYS A 41 2.49 5.17 28.03
CA CYS A 41 3.72 4.57 28.53
C CYS A 41 3.50 3.84 29.86
N SER A 42 3.06 2.59 29.80
CA SER A 42 3.67 1.56 30.66
C SER A 42 3.56 0.15 30.07
N PRO A 43 4.57 -0.69 30.31
CA PRO A 43 4.85 -1.92 29.58
C PRO A 43 4.22 -3.11 30.28
N LEU A 44 3.18 -3.70 29.71
CA LEU A 44 2.68 -5.01 30.14
C LEU A 44 3.52 -6.12 29.50
N ALA A 45 4.76 -6.29 29.97
CA ALA A 45 5.50 -7.56 30.02
C ALA A 45 6.97 -7.39 30.47
N VAL A 46 7.24 -6.55 31.48
CA VAL A 46 8.42 -6.74 32.34
C VAL A 46 8.00 -6.34 33.76
N PHE A 47 8.45 -7.08 34.78
CA PHE A 47 8.27 -6.82 36.23
C PHE A 47 7.01 -7.40 36.92
N ALA A 48 6.72 -8.67 36.65
CA ALA A 48 6.17 -9.53 37.69
C ALA A 48 7.32 -10.04 38.60
N ALA A 49 7.95 -9.17 39.40
CA ALA A 49 8.91 -9.59 40.44
C ALA A 49 9.32 -8.54 41.49
N ASP A 50 8.78 -7.30 41.50
CA ASP A 50 9.08 -6.33 42.57
C ASP A 50 7.84 -6.09 43.45
N PRO A 51 7.79 -6.69 44.66
CA PRO A 51 6.68 -6.52 45.60
C PRO A 51 6.43 -5.05 45.98
N GLY A 52 7.47 -4.20 45.96
CA GLY A 52 7.37 -2.78 46.32
C GLY A 52 6.66 -1.93 45.27
N VAL A 53 6.91 -2.20 43.99
CA VAL A 53 6.23 -1.52 42.87
C VAL A 53 4.77 -1.95 42.79
N LYS A 54 4.50 -3.25 42.99
CA LYS A 54 3.13 -3.78 43.01
C LYS A 54 2.33 -3.20 44.18
N ALA A 55 2.91 -3.13 45.38
CA ALA A 55 2.25 -2.53 46.54
C ALA A 55 1.94 -1.04 46.32
N ALA A 56 2.87 -0.27 45.74
CA ALA A 56 2.65 1.14 45.43
C ALA A 56 1.59 1.34 44.33
N TYR A 57 1.52 0.43 43.34
CA TYR A 57 0.48 0.43 42.32
C TYR A 57 -0.89 0.08 42.89
N ASP A 58 -0.98 -0.93 43.75
CA ASP A 58 -2.23 -1.35 44.40
C ASP A 58 -2.76 -0.22 45.32
N GLU A 59 -1.86 0.53 45.99
CA GLU A 59 -2.18 1.72 46.79
C GLU A 59 -2.68 2.89 45.90
N TYR A 60 -1.98 3.17 44.79
CA TYR A 60 -2.41 4.13 43.77
C TYR A 60 -3.82 3.81 43.25
N LEU A 61 -4.06 2.56 42.86
CA LEU A 61 -5.32 2.13 42.29
C LEU A 61 -6.46 2.20 43.31
N LYS A 62 -6.16 1.89 44.58
CA LYS A 62 -7.10 2.07 45.70
C LYS A 62 -7.47 3.55 45.87
N CYS A 63 -6.50 4.45 45.99
CA CYS A 63 -6.77 5.88 46.16
C CYS A 63 -7.49 6.51 44.96
N TYR A 64 -7.19 6.04 43.73
CA TYR A 64 -7.92 6.42 42.53
C TYR A 64 -9.40 6.02 42.61
N ASN A 65 -9.68 4.76 42.99
CA ASN A 65 -11.06 4.27 43.09
C ASN A 65 -11.82 4.95 44.23
N GLU A 66 -11.17 5.30 45.35
CA GLU A 66 -11.76 6.08 46.43
C GLU A 66 -12.10 7.51 45.97
N PHE A 67 -11.19 8.19 45.28
CA PHE A 67 -11.44 9.52 44.71
C PHE A 67 -12.58 9.50 43.68
N LYS A 68 -12.56 8.50 42.79
CA LYS A 68 -13.61 8.32 41.79
C LYS A 68 -14.97 8.05 42.44
N ALA A 69 -15.04 7.18 43.44
CA ALA A 69 -16.28 6.87 44.15
C ALA A 69 -16.82 8.08 44.92
N ALA A 70 -15.94 8.91 45.50
CA ALA A 70 -16.30 10.17 46.14
C ALA A 70 -16.87 11.18 45.12
N ALA A 71 -16.27 11.26 43.92
CA ALA A 71 -16.74 12.11 42.83
C ALA A 71 -18.09 11.63 42.28
N ASP A 72 -18.26 10.32 42.09
CA ASP A 72 -19.50 9.71 41.62
C ASP A 72 -20.66 9.87 42.64
N GLN A 73 -20.35 10.02 43.93
CA GLN A 73 -21.31 10.30 45.01
C GLN A 73 -21.56 11.80 45.23
N ASN A 74 -20.90 12.67 44.47
CA ASN A 74 -21.07 14.13 44.50
C ASN A 74 -20.82 14.72 45.91
N LEU A 75 -19.79 14.23 46.61
CA LEU A 75 -19.38 14.72 47.92
C LEU A 75 -18.87 16.18 47.84
N ASP A 76 -18.76 16.85 48.99
CA ASP A 76 -18.36 18.26 49.02
C ASP A 76 -16.92 18.49 48.52
N ALA A 77 -16.65 19.74 48.12
CA ALA A 77 -15.40 20.10 47.44
C ALA A 77 -14.14 19.92 48.31
N ASP A 78 -14.23 20.11 49.63
CA ASP A 78 -13.09 19.94 50.54
C ASP A 78 -12.77 18.45 50.73
N THR A 79 -13.82 17.62 50.78
CA THR A 79 -13.68 16.16 50.79
C THR A 79 -13.07 15.64 49.48
N LEU A 80 -13.56 16.10 48.32
CA LEU A 80 -13.01 15.71 47.01
C LEU A 80 -11.55 16.14 46.84
N LYS A 81 -11.20 17.34 47.32
CA LYS A 81 -9.82 17.83 47.32
C LYS A 81 -8.90 16.93 48.15
N THR A 82 -9.37 16.49 49.32
CA THR A 82 -8.62 15.57 50.19
C THR A 82 -8.36 14.21 49.51
N TYR A 83 -9.37 13.65 48.82
CA TYR A 83 -9.18 12.40 48.06
C TYR A 83 -8.28 12.57 46.83
N ALA A 84 -8.35 13.73 46.16
CA ALA A 84 -7.49 14.05 45.01
C ALA A 84 -6.02 14.20 45.42
N GLU A 85 -5.74 14.82 46.56
CA GLU A 85 -4.38 14.97 47.10
C GLU A 85 -3.79 13.61 47.48
N ARG A 86 -4.56 12.75 48.15
CA ARG A 86 -4.14 11.37 48.46
C ARG A 86 -3.88 10.53 47.21
N TYR A 87 -4.72 10.66 46.19
CA TYR A 87 -4.51 10.01 44.90
C TYR A 87 -3.21 10.47 44.23
N LYS A 88 -2.95 11.79 44.22
CA LYS A 88 -1.75 12.38 43.64
C LYS A 88 -0.48 11.90 44.35
N GLU A 89 -0.47 11.89 45.68
CA GLU A 89 0.65 11.39 46.48
C GLU A 89 0.94 9.90 46.20
N ALA A 90 -0.11 9.07 46.12
CA ALA A 90 0.03 7.65 45.80
C ALA A 90 0.56 7.43 44.36
N LEU A 91 0.16 8.27 43.41
CA LEU A 91 0.67 8.24 42.04
C LEU A 91 2.16 8.63 41.99
N GLU A 92 2.56 9.70 42.66
CA GLU A 92 3.97 10.14 42.72
C GLU A 92 4.86 9.07 43.39
N LYS A 93 4.37 8.42 44.45
CA LYS A 93 5.05 7.30 45.11
C LYS A 93 5.20 6.08 44.20
N TYR A 94 4.15 5.72 43.46
CA TYR A 94 4.20 4.64 42.46
C TYR A 94 5.21 4.96 41.34
N GLN A 95 5.16 6.18 40.80
CA GLN A 95 6.07 6.62 39.74
C GLN A 95 7.54 6.65 40.21
N GLY A 96 7.79 7.09 41.44
CA GLY A 96 9.13 7.03 42.06
C GLY A 96 9.65 5.59 42.15
N LYS A 97 8.83 4.67 42.66
CA LYS A 97 9.20 3.24 42.76
C LYS A 97 9.39 2.57 41.41
N LEU A 98 8.58 2.94 40.41
CA LEU A 98 8.72 2.46 39.05
C LEU A 98 10.08 2.90 38.45
N LYS A 99 10.50 4.13 38.72
CA LYS A 99 11.78 4.68 38.28
C LYS A 99 12.98 4.03 38.97
N ASP A 100 12.87 3.74 40.28
CA ASP A 100 13.90 3.01 41.04
C ASP A 100 14.09 1.58 40.51
N SER A 101 12.99 0.90 40.17
CA SER A 101 13.00 -0.46 39.60
C SER A 101 13.57 -0.50 38.17
N GLN A 102 13.34 0.56 37.39
CA GLN A 102 13.95 0.74 36.06
C GLN A 102 15.47 0.96 36.13
N GLY A 103 15.96 1.76 37.09
CA GLY A 103 17.40 1.95 37.30
C GLY A 103 18.12 0.69 37.80
N ALA A 104 17.44 -0.14 38.60
CA ALA A 104 17.97 -1.44 39.02
C ALA A 104 18.10 -2.43 37.85
N ALA A 105 17.17 -2.40 36.88
CA ALA A 105 17.21 -3.22 35.68
C ALA A 105 18.32 -2.80 34.71
N GLU A 106 18.59 -1.49 34.55
CA GLU A 106 19.74 -0.99 33.78
C GLU A 106 21.07 -1.45 34.40
N SER A 107 21.20 -1.42 35.73
CA SER A 107 22.40 -1.92 36.42
C SER A 107 22.60 -3.44 36.32
N ALA A 108 21.53 -4.20 36.07
CA ALA A 108 21.59 -5.65 35.84
C ALA A 108 21.95 -5.99 34.39
N LEU A 109 21.53 -5.16 33.42
CA LEU A 109 21.96 -5.23 32.03
C LEU A 109 23.45 -4.87 31.86
N ASP A 110 23.95 -3.87 32.59
CA ASP A 110 25.38 -3.52 32.57
C ASP A 110 26.26 -4.63 33.16
N ARG A 111 25.77 -5.37 34.16
CA ARG A 111 26.44 -6.57 34.70
C ARG A 111 26.35 -7.79 33.79
N ALA A 112 25.31 -7.89 32.96
CA ALA A 112 25.19 -8.93 31.93
C ALA A 112 26.08 -8.61 30.71
N ALA A 113 26.28 -7.34 30.38
CA ALA A 113 27.22 -6.89 29.36
C ALA A 113 28.69 -7.11 29.78
N ALA A 114 29.01 -6.96 31.07
CA ALA A 114 30.34 -7.23 31.61
C ALA A 114 30.71 -8.73 31.71
N ALA A 115 29.75 -9.65 31.53
CA ALA A 115 29.98 -11.10 31.54
C ALA A 115 30.16 -11.70 30.13
N ALA A 116 30.05 -10.88 29.08
CA ALA A 116 30.21 -11.29 27.68
C ALA A 116 31.58 -10.93 27.08
N ASP A 117 32.51 -10.37 27.87
CA ASP A 117 33.82 -9.89 27.39
C ASP A 117 35.02 -10.77 27.81
N GLU A 118 34.78 -12.00 28.24
CA GLU A 118 35.83 -13.02 28.44
C GLU A 118 35.50 -14.32 27.69
N ARG A 119 35.68 -14.29 26.36
CA ARG A 119 36.24 -15.42 25.60
C ARG A 119 36.49 -15.02 24.14
N GLY A 120 37.76 -14.71 23.83
CA GLY A 120 38.24 -14.75 22.45
C GLY A 120 39.36 -13.76 22.09
N ARG A 121 40.49 -13.76 22.81
CA ARG A 121 41.73 -13.14 22.32
C ARG A 121 42.37 -14.02 21.23
N ILE A 122 42.57 -13.41 20.05
CA ILE A 122 43.76 -13.46 19.16
C ILE A 122 44.00 -14.82 18.44
N VAL A 123 44.15 -14.87 17.11
CA VAL A 123 45.36 -14.46 16.35
C VAL A 123 45.02 -13.83 14.99
N GLU A 124 45.50 -12.61 14.77
CA GLU A 124 45.80 -12.05 13.45
C GLU A 124 46.93 -12.85 12.79
N ASN A 125 46.75 -13.26 11.54
CA ASN A 125 47.87 -13.31 10.62
C ASN A 125 47.42 -12.82 9.25
N ALA A 126 48.18 -11.83 8.76
CA ALA A 126 48.08 -11.30 7.41
C ALA A 126 48.41 -12.38 6.39
N GLY A 127 47.63 -12.39 5.31
CA GLY A 127 47.86 -13.20 4.11
C GLY A 127 46.89 -12.75 3.03
N SER A 128 47.38 -11.88 2.16
CA SER A 128 46.76 -11.62 0.86
C SER A 128 46.65 -12.93 0.08
N GLU A 129 45.46 -13.29 -0.37
CA GLU A 129 45.28 -14.13 -1.56
C GLU A 129 43.85 -14.00 -2.10
N ASP A 130 43.75 -13.42 -3.29
CA ASP A 130 42.63 -13.62 -4.20
C ASP A 130 42.43 -15.12 -4.41
N ALA A 131 41.34 -15.67 -3.89
CA ALA A 131 40.92 -17.03 -4.19
C ALA A 131 39.44 -17.02 -4.62
N GLN A 132 39.22 -16.84 -5.92
CA GLN A 132 38.01 -17.34 -6.56
C GLN A 132 37.92 -18.85 -6.29
N SER A 133 36.96 -19.22 -5.44
CA SER A 133 36.56 -20.61 -5.22
C SER A 133 35.95 -21.16 -6.52
N ALA A 134 36.76 -21.85 -7.32
CA ALA A 134 36.28 -22.68 -8.41
C ALA A 134 35.57 -23.92 -7.82
N ALA A 135 34.23 -23.92 -7.85
CA ALA A 135 33.44 -25.11 -7.57
C ALA A 135 33.84 -26.23 -8.54
N ALA A 136 33.90 -27.48 -8.05
CA ALA A 136 34.07 -28.64 -8.91
C ALA A 136 32.92 -28.68 -9.94
N PRO A 137 33.19 -28.93 -11.23
CA PRO A 137 32.15 -28.90 -12.25
C PRO A 137 31.09 -29.97 -11.97
N SER A 138 29.83 -29.55 -11.93
CA SER A 138 28.68 -30.46 -11.92
C SER A 138 28.70 -31.37 -13.16
N SER A 139 27.99 -32.50 -13.10
CA SER A 139 27.82 -33.30 -14.30
C SER A 139 27.13 -32.49 -15.40
N ALA A 140 27.41 -32.83 -16.65
CA ALA A 140 26.74 -32.20 -17.80
C ALA A 140 25.21 -32.35 -17.73
N ALA A 141 24.71 -33.43 -17.10
CA ALA A 141 23.28 -33.67 -16.91
C ALA A 141 22.66 -32.68 -15.92
N LEU A 142 23.26 -32.50 -14.74
CA LEU A 142 22.78 -31.53 -13.75
C LEU A 142 22.88 -30.10 -14.29
N SER A 143 24.00 -29.74 -14.93
CA SER A 143 24.18 -28.42 -15.51
C SER A 143 23.12 -28.09 -16.57
N ALA A 144 22.73 -29.06 -17.41
CA ALA A 144 21.69 -28.88 -18.42
C ALA A 144 20.30 -28.67 -17.79
N VAL A 145 19.95 -29.46 -16.77
CA VAL A 145 18.66 -29.33 -16.08
C VAL A 145 18.57 -28.01 -15.33
N VAL A 146 19.63 -27.60 -14.61
CA VAL A 146 19.71 -26.31 -13.93
C VAL A 146 19.58 -25.16 -14.93
N LYS A 147 20.31 -25.21 -16.05
CA LYS A 147 20.19 -24.17 -17.08
C LYS A 147 18.75 -24.02 -17.58
N GLU A 148 18.02 -25.11 -17.75
CA GLU A 148 16.63 -25.07 -18.21
C GLU A 148 15.63 -24.69 -17.10
N LEU A 149 15.86 -25.12 -15.86
CA LEU A 149 15.08 -24.72 -14.68
C LEU A 149 15.12 -23.20 -14.46
N HIS A 150 16.24 -22.58 -14.82
CA HIS A 150 16.49 -21.14 -14.72
C HIS A 150 16.26 -20.41 -16.06
N SER A 151 15.48 -20.97 -16.99
CA SER A 151 15.20 -20.38 -18.31
C SER A 151 13.73 -19.93 -18.48
N THR A 152 13.45 -19.19 -19.57
CA THR A 152 12.09 -18.78 -19.91
C THR A 152 11.19 -19.97 -20.14
N GLY A 153 9.98 -19.94 -19.56
CA GLY A 153 9.02 -21.05 -19.69
C GLY A 153 9.39 -22.30 -18.91
N ALA A 154 10.35 -22.24 -17.97
CA ALA A 154 10.68 -23.35 -17.08
C ALA A 154 9.45 -23.87 -16.31
N ARG A 155 8.53 -22.97 -15.95
CA ARG A 155 7.27 -23.33 -15.28
C ARG A 155 6.42 -24.33 -16.07
N ASP A 156 6.36 -24.21 -17.39
CA ASP A 156 5.58 -25.12 -18.25
C ASP A 156 6.19 -26.52 -18.32
N LYS A 157 7.48 -26.61 -18.00
CA LYS A 157 8.27 -27.85 -17.99
C LYS A 157 8.57 -28.34 -16.58
N ALA A 158 7.99 -27.71 -15.56
CA ALA A 158 8.37 -27.90 -14.16
C ALA A 158 8.30 -29.37 -13.74
N ASP A 159 7.26 -30.11 -14.12
CA ASP A 159 7.12 -31.52 -13.77
C ASP A 159 8.22 -32.39 -14.38
N ARG A 160 8.59 -32.12 -15.63
CA ARG A 160 9.68 -32.83 -16.31
C ARG A 160 11.03 -32.52 -15.67
N LEU A 161 11.30 -31.25 -15.37
CA LEU A 161 12.54 -30.80 -14.75
C LEU A 161 12.69 -31.34 -13.32
N ILE A 162 11.60 -31.35 -12.55
CA ILE A 162 11.55 -31.98 -11.23
C ILE A 162 11.88 -33.47 -11.32
N ALA A 163 11.26 -34.20 -12.26
CA ALA A 163 11.54 -35.63 -12.46
C ALA A 163 13.01 -35.89 -12.83
N GLN A 164 13.62 -35.03 -13.67
CA GLN A 164 15.04 -35.14 -14.02
C GLN A 164 15.96 -34.89 -12.82
N LEU A 165 15.64 -33.92 -11.95
CA LEU A 165 16.38 -33.69 -10.70
C LEU A 165 16.25 -34.88 -9.75
N GLU A 166 15.05 -35.45 -9.62
CA GLU A 166 14.82 -36.67 -8.82
C GLU A 166 15.62 -37.86 -9.35
N GLU A 167 15.71 -38.04 -10.67
CA GLU A 167 16.52 -39.09 -11.30
C GLU A 167 18.03 -38.90 -11.04
N ILE A 168 18.54 -37.66 -11.16
CA ILE A 168 19.93 -37.32 -10.84
C ILE A 168 20.23 -37.64 -9.37
N ILE A 169 19.32 -37.30 -8.45
CA ILE A 169 19.46 -37.59 -7.02
C ILE A 169 19.52 -39.11 -6.76
N GLN A 170 18.76 -39.91 -7.50
CA GLN A 170 18.74 -41.37 -7.35
C GLN A 170 19.98 -42.06 -7.95
N THR A 171 20.55 -41.49 -9.01
CA THR A 171 21.60 -42.14 -9.81
C THR A 171 23.01 -41.61 -9.51
N SER A 172 23.15 -40.39 -9.00
CA SER A 172 24.45 -39.79 -8.73
C SER A 172 25.20 -40.52 -7.62
N LYS A 173 26.50 -40.72 -7.85
CA LYS A 173 27.46 -41.21 -6.85
C LYS A 173 28.30 -40.08 -6.24
N SER A 174 28.17 -38.86 -6.73
CA SER A 174 28.89 -37.69 -6.25
C SER A 174 28.11 -37.04 -5.12
N LYS A 175 28.74 -36.95 -3.94
CA LYS A 175 28.14 -36.28 -2.77
C LYS A 175 27.82 -34.81 -3.07
N ASP A 176 28.70 -34.14 -3.81
CA ASP A 176 28.54 -32.74 -4.18
C ASP A 176 27.40 -32.53 -5.18
N GLU A 177 27.31 -33.39 -6.19
CA GLU A 177 26.21 -33.34 -7.17
C GLU A 177 24.86 -33.64 -6.52
N LEU A 178 24.83 -34.58 -5.56
CA LEU A 178 23.64 -34.91 -4.80
C LEU A 178 23.15 -33.71 -3.97
N ILE A 179 24.08 -32.97 -3.35
CA ILE A 179 23.76 -31.75 -2.60
C ILE A 179 23.17 -30.71 -3.55
N ASP A 180 23.84 -30.45 -4.67
CA ASP A 180 23.44 -29.41 -5.63
C ASP A 180 22.08 -29.73 -6.26
N ALA A 181 21.87 -30.99 -6.67
CA ALA A 181 20.58 -31.43 -7.22
C ALA A 181 19.43 -31.35 -6.20
N LYS A 182 19.69 -31.62 -4.91
CA LYS A 182 18.68 -31.49 -3.84
C LYS A 182 18.31 -30.04 -3.54
N ILE A 183 19.29 -29.13 -3.60
CA ILE A 183 19.04 -27.68 -3.48
C ILE A 183 18.15 -27.23 -4.64
N GLU A 184 18.51 -27.57 -5.88
CA GLU A 184 17.73 -27.19 -7.06
C GLU A 184 16.35 -27.85 -7.11
N LEU A 185 16.21 -29.07 -6.60
CA LEU A 185 14.91 -29.72 -6.46
C LEU A 185 14.04 -29.00 -5.42
N ALA A 186 14.62 -28.64 -4.27
CA ALA A 186 13.93 -27.82 -3.27
C ALA A 186 13.49 -26.49 -3.88
N ASN A 187 14.33 -25.92 -4.75
CA ASN A 187 14.02 -24.69 -5.43
C ASN A 187 12.84 -24.84 -6.39
N ALA A 188 12.87 -25.86 -7.23
CA ALA A 188 11.80 -26.17 -8.18
C ALA A 188 10.45 -26.36 -7.47
N TYR A 189 10.43 -27.07 -6.34
CA TYR A 189 9.22 -27.24 -5.53
C TYR A 189 8.73 -25.93 -4.92
N ALA A 190 9.62 -25.10 -4.39
CA ALA A 190 9.26 -23.80 -3.82
C ALA A 190 8.73 -22.83 -4.89
N MET A 191 9.39 -22.73 -6.04
CA MET A 191 9.06 -21.77 -7.11
C MET A 191 7.84 -22.19 -7.92
N PHE A 192 7.84 -23.42 -8.45
CA PHE A 192 6.84 -23.82 -9.45
C PHE A 192 5.65 -24.53 -8.83
N LYS A 193 5.84 -25.19 -7.67
CA LYS A 193 4.78 -25.94 -6.99
C LYS A 193 4.27 -25.27 -5.71
N LEU A 194 4.91 -24.18 -5.27
CA LEU A 194 4.63 -23.51 -3.98
C LEU A 194 4.66 -24.50 -2.79
N ASN A 195 5.43 -25.58 -2.91
CA ASN A 195 5.50 -26.64 -1.91
C ASN A 195 6.69 -26.41 -0.96
N PHE A 196 6.53 -25.46 -0.05
CA PHE A 196 7.56 -25.10 0.92
C PHE A 196 7.84 -26.20 1.94
N ASN A 197 6.87 -27.08 2.22
CA ASN A 197 7.09 -28.24 3.09
C ASN A 197 8.15 -29.18 2.50
N LYS A 198 8.01 -29.51 1.20
CA LYS A 198 8.97 -30.36 0.51
C LYS A 198 10.33 -29.68 0.36
N ALA A 199 10.35 -28.39 0.08
CA ALA A 199 11.59 -27.61 0.03
C ALA A 199 12.34 -27.64 1.38
N VAL A 200 11.63 -27.41 2.49
CA VAL A 200 12.22 -27.47 3.85
C VAL A 200 12.72 -28.89 4.19
N GLU A 201 11.99 -29.93 3.80
CA GLU A 201 12.40 -31.33 3.98
C GLU A 201 13.73 -31.62 3.27
N LEU A 202 13.80 -31.30 1.97
CA LEU A 202 14.99 -31.51 1.14
C LEU A 202 16.20 -30.71 1.66
N LEU A 203 16.02 -29.43 1.96
CA LEU A 203 17.09 -28.56 2.45
C LEU A 203 17.56 -28.96 3.85
N SER A 204 16.67 -29.46 4.71
CA SER A 204 17.06 -29.98 6.02
C SER A 204 17.93 -31.23 5.90
N ASP A 205 17.72 -32.06 4.89
CA ASP A 205 18.57 -33.21 4.59
C ASP A 205 19.93 -32.79 4.04
N VAL A 206 19.96 -31.77 3.16
CA VAL A 206 21.21 -31.19 2.65
C VAL A 206 22.05 -30.61 3.78
N VAL A 207 21.46 -29.83 4.70
CA VAL A 207 22.18 -29.24 5.84
C VAL A 207 22.80 -30.31 6.75
N LYS A 208 22.15 -31.47 6.93
CA LYS A 208 22.72 -32.58 7.73
C LYS A 208 23.94 -33.24 7.08
N THR A 209 24.07 -33.15 5.76
CA THR A 209 25.05 -33.90 4.98
C THR A 209 26.18 -33.03 4.41
N SER A 210 26.00 -31.71 4.41
CA SER A 210 26.93 -30.71 3.85
C SER A 210 27.98 -30.22 4.85
N THR A 211 29.10 -29.73 4.35
CA THR A 211 30.21 -29.15 5.14
C THR A 211 30.82 -27.95 4.40
N GLY A 212 31.48 -27.04 5.12
CA GLY A 212 32.18 -25.91 4.49
C GLY A 212 31.23 -24.91 3.81
N PRO A 213 31.64 -24.28 2.69
CA PRO A 213 30.83 -23.26 2.00
C PRO A 213 29.42 -23.73 1.59
N LYS A 214 29.29 -25.00 1.19
CA LYS A 214 27.99 -25.59 0.83
C LYS A 214 27.01 -25.68 2.01
N LEU A 215 27.52 -25.83 3.23
CA LEU A 215 26.68 -25.81 4.43
C LEU A 215 26.09 -24.43 4.68
N GLU A 216 26.87 -23.37 4.48
CA GLU A 216 26.37 -21.99 4.64
C GLU A 216 25.28 -21.67 3.61
N GLU A 217 25.50 -22.07 2.36
CA GLU A 217 24.50 -21.94 1.28
C GLU A 217 23.22 -22.72 1.58
N ALA A 218 23.34 -23.99 1.98
CA ALA A 218 22.20 -24.80 2.37
C ALA A 218 21.44 -24.22 3.58
N ASN A 219 22.14 -23.63 4.55
CA ASN A 219 21.52 -22.96 5.69
C ASN A 219 20.77 -21.68 5.27
N ARG A 220 21.32 -20.88 4.35
CA ARG A 220 20.62 -19.72 3.77
C ARG A 220 19.36 -20.19 3.04
N ALA A 221 19.48 -21.17 2.14
CA ALA A 221 18.35 -21.75 1.43
C ALA A 221 17.26 -22.30 2.38
N LEU A 222 17.65 -23.06 3.41
CA LEU A 222 16.73 -23.60 4.40
C LEU A 222 15.99 -22.51 5.17
N SER A 223 16.69 -21.45 5.60
CA SER A 223 16.08 -20.31 6.29
C SER A 223 15.04 -19.62 5.42
N ARG A 224 15.33 -19.41 4.13
CA ARG A 224 14.37 -18.86 3.15
C ARG A 224 13.13 -19.75 2.97
N ALA A 225 13.34 -21.07 2.85
CA ALA A 225 12.24 -22.03 2.70
C ALA A 225 11.35 -22.08 3.95
N LYS A 226 11.94 -22.12 5.15
CA LYS A 226 11.21 -22.07 6.43
C LYS A 226 10.41 -20.78 6.60
N TYR A 227 11.00 -19.66 6.20
CA TYR A 227 10.29 -18.39 6.20
C TYR A 227 9.06 -18.43 5.28
N SER A 228 9.22 -18.91 4.05
CA SER A 228 8.13 -19.01 3.08
C SER A 228 7.04 -19.98 3.52
N GLN A 229 7.41 -21.09 4.15
CA GLN A 229 6.50 -22.05 4.78
C GLN A 229 5.67 -21.39 5.89
N MET A 230 6.30 -20.68 6.82
CA MET A 230 5.61 -20.00 7.91
C MET A 230 4.73 -18.86 7.41
N LYS A 231 5.23 -18.04 6.47
CA LYS A 231 4.47 -16.99 5.80
C LYS A 231 3.19 -17.54 5.19
N THR A 232 3.27 -18.66 4.46
CA THR A 232 2.12 -19.32 3.83
C THR A 232 1.15 -19.89 4.87
N THR A 233 1.67 -20.46 5.96
CA THR A 233 0.88 -20.98 7.09
C THR A 233 0.08 -19.87 7.77
N LEU A 234 0.73 -18.73 8.02
CA LEU A 234 0.10 -17.55 8.61
C LEU A 234 -0.95 -16.95 7.65
N ALA A 235 -0.66 -16.83 6.36
CA ALA A 235 -1.63 -16.36 5.36
C ALA A 235 -2.88 -17.26 5.29
N THR A 236 -2.70 -18.59 5.34
CA THR A 236 -3.81 -19.55 5.41
C THR A 236 -4.64 -19.35 6.67
N THR A 237 -3.97 -19.14 7.81
CA THR A 237 -4.64 -18.88 9.09
C THR A 237 -5.46 -17.59 9.04
N ILE A 238 -4.92 -16.52 8.43
CA ILE A 238 -5.62 -15.25 8.24
C ILE A 238 -6.90 -15.45 7.43
N THR A 239 -6.81 -16.18 6.31
CA THR A 239 -7.96 -16.50 5.45
C THR A 239 -9.06 -17.21 6.23
N GLN A 240 -8.70 -18.19 7.07
CA GLN A 240 -9.66 -18.86 7.94
C GLN A 240 -10.31 -17.89 8.95
N LYS A 241 -9.51 -17.06 9.63
CA LYS A 241 -10.03 -16.09 10.61
C LYS A 241 -10.90 -15.01 9.97
N ARG A 242 -10.59 -14.60 8.74
CA ARG A 242 -11.41 -13.68 7.94
C ARG A 242 -12.78 -14.30 7.66
N THR A 243 -12.80 -15.54 7.17
CA THR A 243 -14.02 -16.30 6.88
C THR A 243 -14.88 -16.43 8.13
N ASP A 244 -14.28 -16.79 9.28
CA ASP A 244 -14.98 -16.86 10.56
C ASP A 244 -15.61 -15.51 10.94
N ALA A 245 -14.86 -14.41 10.82
CA ALA A 245 -15.34 -13.07 11.15
C ALA A 245 -16.47 -12.61 10.21
N GLN A 246 -16.40 -12.93 8.92
CA GLN A 246 -17.44 -12.63 7.94
C GLN A 246 -18.73 -13.42 8.23
N ALA A 247 -18.62 -14.69 8.60
CA ALA A 247 -19.77 -15.49 9.02
C ALA A 247 -20.44 -14.90 10.28
N LYS A 248 -19.66 -14.42 11.25
CA LYS A 248 -20.20 -13.73 12.43
C LYS A 248 -20.81 -12.36 12.09
N LYS A 249 -20.24 -11.59 11.16
CA LYS A 249 -20.81 -10.34 10.65
C LYS A 249 -22.19 -10.59 10.02
N THR A 250 -22.28 -11.59 9.16
CA THR A 250 -23.54 -12.02 8.52
C THR A 250 -24.59 -12.40 9.57
N THR A 251 -24.20 -13.22 10.55
CA THR A 251 -25.08 -13.59 11.68
C THR A 251 -25.58 -12.36 12.44
N TYR A 252 -24.70 -11.39 12.71
CA TYR A 252 -25.08 -10.13 13.33
C TYR A 252 -26.07 -9.33 12.48
N GLN A 253 -25.84 -9.23 11.17
CA GLN A 253 -26.70 -8.48 10.24
C GLN A 253 -28.11 -9.09 10.13
N GLN A 254 -28.24 -10.41 10.23
CA GLN A 254 -29.52 -11.12 10.16
C GLN A 254 -30.50 -10.76 11.30
N TYR A 255 -30.00 -10.42 12.48
CA TYR A 255 -30.88 -10.05 13.59
C TYR A 255 -31.39 -8.59 13.47
N SER A 256 -32.67 -8.38 13.77
CA SER A 256 -33.26 -7.04 13.87
C SER A 256 -33.18 -6.53 15.30
N TRP A 257 -32.80 -5.25 15.47
CA TRP A 257 -32.84 -4.57 16.77
C TRP A 257 -34.25 -4.55 17.38
N PHE A 258 -35.29 -4.45 16.56
CA PHE A 258 -36.68 -4.37 17.01
C PHE A 258 -37.27 -5.75 17.36
N LYS A 259 -36.90 -6.81 16.62
CA LYS A 259 -37.46 -8.15 16.81
C LYS A 259 -36.64 -9.03 17.76
N ASN A 260 -35.32 -8.89 17.78
CA ASN A 260 -34.41 -9.78 18.50
C ASN A 260 -33.21 -9.03 19.14
N PRO A 261 -33.44 -8.05 20.04
CA PRO A 261 -32.37 -7.21 20.57
C PRO A 261 -31.27 -8.01 21.30
N ILE A 262 -31.64 -9.01 22.10
CA ILE A 262 -30.67 -9.84 22.83
C ILE A 262 -29.77 -10.62 21.87
N LYS A 263 -30.34 -11.28 20.86
CA LYS A 263 -29.57 -12.02 19.85
C LYS A 263 -28.72 -11.08 18.99
N LYS A 264 -29.21 -9.86 18.69
CA LYS A 264 -28.46 -8.81 17.99
C LYS A 264 -27.22 -8.38 18.78
N VAL A 265 -27.34 -8.15 20.09
CA VAL A 265 -26.21 -7.79 20.96
C VAL A 265 -25.22 -8.95 21.12
N ALA A 266 -25.70 -10.18 21.36
CA ALA A 266 -24.82 -11.34 21.52
C ALA A 266 -24.04 -11.67 20.23
N SER A 267 -24.69 -11.59 19.08
CA SER A 267 -24.03 -11.76 17.78
C SER A 267 -23.06 -10.63 17.46
N LEU A 268 -23.34 -9.39 17.89
CA LEU A 268 -22.41 -8.27 17.78
C LEU A 268 -21.12 -8.51 18.58
N GLY A 269 -21.24 -8.97 19.83
CA GLY A 269 -20.08 -9.33 20.66
C GLY A 269 -19.25 -10.47 20.05
N SER A 270 -19.93 -11.49 19.51
CA SER A 270 -19.28 -12.60 18.79
C SER A 270 -18.52 -12.13 17.56
N TYR A 271 -19.12 -11.23 16.77
CA TYR A 271 -18.49 -10.62 15.60
C TYR A 271 -17.23 -9.82 15.99
N TYR A 272 -17.31 -8.95 17.00
CA TYR A 272 -16.14 -8.19 17.44
C TYR A 272 -15.01 -9.07 18.00
N LYS A 273 -15.34 -10.16 18.70
CA LYS A 273 -14.34 -11.14 19.15
C LYS A 273 -13.62 -11.81 17.97
N SER A 274 -14.36 -12.25 16.96
CA SER A 274 -13.77 -12.81 15.73
C SER A 274 -12.95 -11.79 14.95
N LEU A 275 -13.43 -10.55 14.85
CA LEU A 275 -12.73 -9.45 14.19
C LEU A 275 -11.40 -9.12 14.89
N PHE A 276 -11.40 -9.07 16.23
CA PHE A 276 -10.18 -8.87 17.01
C PHE A 276 -9.17 -9.98 16.78
N THR A 277 -9.63 -11.23 16.76
CA THR A 277 -8.77 -12.40 16.51
C THR A 277 -8.15 -12.33 15.11
N TYR A 278 -8.97 -12.04 14.09
CA TYR A 278 -8.51 -11.83 12.72
C TYR A 278 -7.44 -10.73 12.64
N ARG A 279 -7.71 -9.54 13.20
CA ARG A 279 -6.77 -8.41 13.20
C ARG A 279 -5.47 -8.72 13.93
N LYS A 280 -5.55 -9.47 15.03
CA LYS A 280 -4.36 -9.93 15.76
C LYS A 280 -3.49 -10.83 14.87
N THR A 281 -4.09 -11.80 14.17
CA THR A 281 -3.35 -12.69 13.25
C THR A 281 -2.75 -11.92 12.07
N VAL A 282 -3.45 -10.91 11.53
CA VAL A 282 -2.88 -10.02 10.51
C VAL A 282 -1.65 -9.27 11.05
N ALA A 283 -1.73 -8.73 12.27
CA ALA A 283 -0.62 -8.05 12.91
C ALA A 283 0.58 -8.98 13.18
N GLU A 284 0.33 -10.22 13.61
CA GLU A 284 1.36 -11.26 13.81
C GLU A 284 2.06 -11.61 12.49
N HIS A 285 1.31 -11.84 11.40
CA HIS A 285 1.86 -12.11 10.07
C HIS A 285 2.67 -10.94 9.52
N ARG A 286 2.19 -9.71 9.72
CA ARG A 286 2.93 -8.51 9.33
C ARG A 286 4.24 -8.40 10.10
N SER A 287 4.21 -8.53 11.42
CA SER A 287 5.43 -8.51 12.24
C SER A 287 6.40 -9.59 11.79
N TYR A 288 5.89 -10.78 11.44
CA TYR A 288 6.68 -11.85 10.85
C TYR A 288 7.33 -11.43 9.52
N ARG A 289 6.57 -10.80 8.61
CA ARG A 289 7.09 -10.28 7.34
C ARG A 289 8.15 -9.19 7.54
N GLU A 290 7.85 -8.18 8.36
CA GLU A 290 8.74 -7.05 8.63
C GLU A 290 10.06 -7.50 9.29
N ASN A 291 10.01 -8.50 10.17
CA ASN A 291 11.22 -9.05 10.79
C ASN A 291 12.02 -9.91 9.81
N GLY A 292 11.36 -10.73 8.98
CA GLY A 292 12.02 -11.46 7.91
C GLY A 292 12.70 -10.52 6.92
N GLU A 293 12.04 -9.41 6.57
CA GLU A 293 12.55 -8.39 5.66
C GLU A 293 13.81 -7.66 6.15
N LYS A 294 14.08 -7.68 7.46
CA LYS A 294 15.31 -7.10 8.05
C LYS A 294 16.48 -8.07 8.10
N ASP A 295 16.25 -9.35 7.82
CA ASP A 295 17.34 -10.32 7.75
C ASP A 295 18.19 -9.99 6.50
N PRO A 296 19.49 -9.69 6.62
CA PRO A 296 20.33 -9.39 5.47
C PRO A 296 20.48 -10.57 4.49
N ASN A 297 20.15 -11.80 4.93
CA ASN A 297 20.06 -12.98 4.06
C ASN A 297 18.67 -13.13 3.40
N TYR A 298 17.72 -12.24 3.74
CA TYR A 298 16.41 -12.16 3.13
C TYR A 298 16.47 -11.29 1.88
N VAL A 299 16.82 -11.94 0.78
CA VAL A 299 16.55 -11.40 -0.55
C VAL A 299 15.47 -12.30 -1.12
N ASN A 300 14.30 -11.73 -1.42
CA ASN A 300 13.18 -12.42 -2.10
C ASN A 300 13.63 -13.15 -3.40
N TYR A 301 14.84 -12.88 -3.88
CA TYR A 301 15.38 -13.38 -5.13
C TYR A 301 16.83 -13.88 -5.11
N GLU A 302 17.46 -14.10 -3.95
CA GLU A 302 18.71 -14.91 -3.92
C GLU A 302 18.44 -16.41 -4.17
N PHE A 303 17.24 -16.75 -4.61
CA PHE A 303 16.89 -18.06 -5.17
C PHE A 303 17.43 -18.27 -6.60
N LEU A 304 18.19 -17.32 -7.15
CA LEU A 304 18.87 -17.40 -8.46
C LEU A 304 20.39 -17.18 -8.39
N SER A 305 20.98 -17.19 -7.20
CA SER A 305 22.44 -17.28 -7.05
C SER A 305 22.81 -18.52 -6.27
N ASP A 306 22.37 -19.68 -6.79
CA ASP A 306 22.78 -20.97 -6.26
C ASP A 306 24.00 -21.47 -7.05
N VAL A 307 24.99 -21.94 -6.28
CA VAL A 307 25.94 -23.03 -6.54
C VAL A 307 26.92 -22.91 -7.73
N PHE A 308 26.52 -22.30 -8.85
CA PHE A 308 27.24 -22.45 -10.13
C PHE A 308 27.95 -21.22 -10.66
N GLY A 309 27.96 -20.09 -9.96
CA GLY A 309 28.79 -18.94 -10.33
C GLY A 309 28.47 -18.39 -11.73
N LYS A 310 27.71 -17.29 -11.75
CA LYS A 310 27.06 -16.62 -12.91
C LYS A 310 25.66 -17.15 -13.20
N ARG A 311 24.73 -16.23 -13.03
CA ARG A 311 23.33 -16.26 -13.48
C ARG A 311 23.28 -16.84 -14.91
N ALA A 312 22.44 -17.85 -15.14
CA ALA A 312 21.88 -18.04 -16.49
C ALA A 312 21.22 -16.70 -16.92
N GLU A 313 21.12 -16.38 -18.20
CA GLU A 313 20.48 -15.14 -18.67
C GLU A 313 18.98 -15.10 -18.33
N PHE A 314 18.66 -14.85 -17.06
CA PHE A 314 17.31 -14.76 -16.52
C PHE A 314 16.95 -13.27 -16.50
N GLY A 315 16.16 -12.80 -17.46
CA GLY A 315 15.77 -11.40 -17.61
C GLY A 315 14.40 -11.10 -17.01
N VAL A 316 13.94 -9.88 -17.23
CA VAL A 316 12.64 -9.40 -16.72
C VAL A 316 11.45 -10.16 -17.34
N GLY A 317 11.60 -10.68 -18.56
CA GLY A 317 10.59 -11.52 -19.21
C GLY A 317 10.42 -12.86 -18.49
N ASP A 318 11.54 -13.48 -18.11
CA ASP A 318 11.55 -14.70 -17.28
C ASP A 318 10.93 -14.44 -15.92
N THR A 319 11.28 -13.33 -15.27
CA THR A 319 10.63 -12.93 -14.02
C THR A 319 9.14 -12.82 -14.24
N PHE A 320 8.69 -12.11 -15.27
CA PHE A 320 7.27 -11.94 -15.56
C PHE A 320 6.58 -13.30 -15.72
N ASP A 321 7.16 -14.26 -16.43
CA ASP A 321 6.54 -15.58 -16.64
C ASP A 321 6.58 -16.48 -15.40
N ASN A 322 7.65 -16.37 -14.60
CA ASN A 322 7.95 -17.28 -13.49
C ASN A 322 7.58 -16.71 -12.10
N THR A 323 6.95 -15.53 -11.98
CA THR A 323 6.49 -15.03 -10.68
C THR A 323 5.54 -16.02 -10.00
N THR A 324 5.32 -15.88 -8.69
CA THR A 324 4.42 -16.77 -7.91
C THR A 324 2.97 -16.81 -8.42
N MET A 325 2.60 -15.94 -9.35
CA MET A 325 1.27 -15.85 -9.96
C MET A 325 1.33 -16.26 -11.44
N PRO A 326 0.35 -17.01 -11.97
CA PRO A 326 0.25 -17.27 -13.40
C PRO A 326 0.06 -15.97 -14.20
N VAL A 327 0.27 -16.02 -15.51
CA VAL A 327 -0.21 -14.95 -16.41
C VAL A 327 -1.73 -14.90 -16.30
N ASP A 328 -2.27 -13.70 -16.05
CA ASP A 328 -3.69 -13.52 -15.84
C ASP A 328 -4.45 -13.50 -17.16
N ASP A 329 -3.88 -12.86 -18.18
CA ASP A 329 -4.38 -12.88 -19.55
C ASP A 329 -3.18 -12.86 -20.50
N SER A 330 -3.06 -13.88 -21.35
CA SER A 330 -1.91 -14.00 -22.26
C SER A 330 -2.02 -13.10 -23.50
N PHE A 331 -3.20 -12.53 -23.76
CA PHE A 331 -3.48 -11.80 -25.00
C PHE A 331 -4.57 -10.72 -24.80
N ALA A 332 -4.48 -9.93 -23.73
CA ALA A 332 -5.40 -8.83 -23.48
C ALA A 332 -5.12 -7.68 -24.47
N GLN A 333 -6.19 -7.05 -24.98
CA GLN A 333 -6.06 -5.79 -25.71
C GLN A 333 -5.89 -4.66 -24.69
N ILE A 334 -4.83 -3.86 -24.81
CA ILE A 334 -4.45 -2.83 -23.84
C ILE A 334 -4.07 -1.53 -24.54
N ARG A 335 -4.49 -0.39 -23.98
CA ARG A 335 -4.03 0.94 -24.41
C ARG A 335 -3.57 1.77 -23.22
N LEU A 336 -2.46 2.48 -23.40
CA LEU A 336 -1.97 3.51 -22.49
C LEU A 336 -2.75 4.81 -22.72
N ILE A 337 -3.38 5.35 -21.68
CA ILE A 337 -4.13 6.61 -21.72
C ILE A 337 -3.33 7.68 -20.98
N THR A 338 -2.85 8.68 -21.71
CA THR A 338 -1.97 9.72 -21.16
C THR A 338 -2.57 11.12 -21.25
N ASP A 339 -3.48 11.36 -22.19
CA ASP A 339 -4.22 12.62 -22.32
C ASP A 339 -5.36 12.74 -21.30
N ASN A 340 -5.60 13.95 -20.80
CA ASN A 340 -6.59 14.21 -19.76
C ASN A 340 -8.04 14.09 -20.27
N ASN A 341 -8.32 14.61 -21.47
CA ASN A 341 -9.66 14.51 -22.06
C ASN A 341 -9.96 13.06 -22.45
N GLU A 342 -9.00 12.36 -23.08
CA GLU A 342 -9.14 10.94 -23.41
C GLU A 342 -9.39 10.07 -22.17
N ALA A 343 -8.72 10.37 -21.05
CA ALA A 343 -8.96 9.67 -19.79
C ALA A 343 -10.41 9.79 -19.29
N TRP A 344 -11.04 10.95 -19.51
CA TRP A 344 -12.47 11.11 -19.24
C TRP A 344 -13.33 10.39 -20.27
N TYR A 345 -13.02 10.52 -21.56
CA TYR A 345 -13.74 9.87 -22.65
C TYR A 345 -13.73 8.35 -22.53
N ALA A 346 -12.62 7.75 -22.12
CA ALA A 346 -12.50 6.33 -21.83
C ALA A 346 -13.50 5.89 -20.76
N ARG A 347 -13.54 6.60 -19.63
CA ARG A 347 -14.48 6.32 -18.53
C ARG A 347 -15.93 6.52 -18.97
N TRP A 348 -16.21 7.60 -19.70
CA TRP A 348 -17.55 7.88 -20.23
C TRP A 348 -18.02 6.80 -21.20
N TYR A 349 -17.14 6.34 -22.09
CA TYR A 349 -17.38 5.24 -23.02
C TYR A 349 -17.67 3.94 -22.27
N MET A 350 -16.78 3.53 -21.36
CA MET A 350 -16.92 2.29 -20.58
C MET A 350 -18.25 2.25 -19.82
N LEU A 351 -18.57 3.33 -19.09
CA LEU A 351 -19.79 3.41 -18.31
C LEU A 351 -21.06 3.46 -19.19
N ASN A 352 -21.03 4.13 -20.34
CA ASN A 352 -22.17 4.14 -21.28
C ASN A 352 -22.36 2.78 -21.99
N ALA A 353 -21.28 2.06 -22.27
CA ALA A 353 -21.32 0.77 -22.94
C ALA A 353 -21.97 -0.33 -22.08
N ALA A 354 -21.85 -0.23 -20.75
CA ALA A 354 -22.33 -1.22 -19.78
C ALA A 354 -23.78 -1.67 -20.00
N LYS A 355 -23.99 -2.98 -19.99
CA LYS A 355 -25.29 -3.65 -20.17
C LYS A 355 -25.73 -4.46 -18.96
N SER A 356 -24.81 -4.96 -18.13
CA SER A 356 -25.10 -5.92 -17.06
C SER A 356 -24.53 -5.50 -15.70
N THR A 357 -23.25 -5.15 -15.65
CA THR A 357 -22.54 -4.87 -14.39
C THR A 357 -21.53 -3.73 -14.52
N ILE A 358 -21.45 -2.89 -13.48
CA ILE A 358 -20.43 -1.88 -13.29
C ILE A 358 -19.87 -2.05 -11.87
N ASP A 359 -18.58 -2.35 -11.77
CA ASP A 359 -17.84 -2.33 -10.52
C ASP A 359 -16.80 -1.23 -10.59
N LEU A 360 -16.79 -0.30 -9.64
CA LEU A 360 -15.83 0.79 -9.63
C LEU A 360 -15.37 1.18 -8.23
N THR A 361 -14.07 1.46 -8.07
CA THR A 361 -13.52 2.03 -6.86
C THR A 361 -12.57 3.19 -7.12
N TYR A 362 -12.59 4.20 -6.24
CA TYR A 362 -11.72 5.37 -6.30
C TYR A 362 -11.34 5.89 -4.92
N PHE A 363 -10.09 6.35 -4.79
CA PHE A 363 -9.62 7.07 -3.61
C PHE A 363 -10.26 8.45 -3.45
N ILE A 364 -10.08 9.32 -4.46
CA ILE A 364 -10.72 10.64 -4.53
C ILE A 364 -11.85 10.60 -5.54
N PHE A 365 -13.02 11.01 -5.08
CA PHE A 365 -14.21 11.24 -5.86
C PHE A 365 -14.78 12.60 -5.44
N GLU A 366 -14.58 13.60 -6.29
CA GLU A 366 -15.03 14.96 -6.02
C GLU A 366 -16.48 15.19 -6.47
N LYS A 367 -17.09 16.26 -5.96
CA LYS A 367 -18.47 16.68 -6.34
C LYS A 367 -18.46 17.78 -7.42
N ASP A 368 -17.43 17.82 -8.25
CA ASP A 368 -17.35 18.71 -9.41
C ASP A 368 -18.18 18.16 -10.60
N ALA A 369 -18.11 18.84 -11.75
CA ALA A 369 -18.84 18.50 -12.97
C ALA A 369 -18.58 17.05 -13.42
N TYR A 370 -17.34 16.56 -13.27
CA TYR A 370 -16.97 15.19 -13.61
C TYR A 370 -17.58 14.19 -12.64
N GLY A 371 -17.44 14.43 -11.33
CA GLY A 371 -18.01 13.54 -10.33
C GLY A 371 -19.53 13.49 -10.35
N LYS A 372 -20.20 14.64 -10.46
CA LYS A 372 -21.66 14.71 -10.59
C LYS A 372 -22.14 14.03 -11.88
N ALA A 373 -21.45 14.24 -13.01
CA ALA A 373 -21.80 13.59 -14.27
C ALA A 373 -21.60 12.07 -14.20
N MET A 374 -20.52 11.58 -13.59
CA MET A 374 -20.29 10.15 -13.39
C MET A 374 -21.39 9.53 -12.51
N LEU A 375 -21.71 10.15 -11.36
CA LEU A 375 -22.81 9.68 -10.49
C LEU A 375 -24.17 9.70 -11.22
N GLY A 376 -24.41 10.71 -12.06
CA GLY A 376 -25.58 10.77 -12.94
C GLY A 376 -25.63 9.65 -13.96
N LEU A 377 -24.50 9.33 -14.59
CA LEU A 377 -24.39 8.21 -15.53
C LEU A 377 -24.60 6.87 -14.85
N LEU A 378 -24.03 6.66 -13.66
CA LEU A 378 -24.32 5.47 -12.85
C LEU A 378 -25.81 5.38 -12.52
N MET A 379 -26.46 6.49 -12.15
CA MET A 379 -27.88 6.47 -11.87
C MET A 379 -28.74 6.17 -13.10
N LYS A 380 -28.38 6.71 -14.27
CA LYS A 380 -28.98 6.35 -15.55
C LYS A 380 -28.84 4.85 -15.84
N LYS A 381 -27.65 4.30 -15.68
CA LYS A 381 -27.39 2.86 -15.87
C LYS A 381 -28.14 1.97 -14.86
N ALA A 382 -28.24 2.40 -13.62
CA ALA A 382 -29.03 1.71 -12.62
C ALA A 382 -30.52 1.67 -13.02
N ASN A 383 -31.06 2.78 -13.53
CA ASN A 383 -32.44 2.82 -14.06
C ASN A 383 -32.64 1.94 -15.30
N GLU A 384 -31.60 1.72 -16.11
CA GLU A 384 -31.57 0.77 -17.23
C GLU A 384 -31.47 -0.70 -16.77
N GLY A 385 -31.32 -0.97 -15.46
CA GLY A 385 -31.26 -2.31 -14.87
C GLY A 385 -29.83 -2.84 -14.65
N VAL A 386 -28.79 -2.07 -14.96
CA VAL A 386 -27.39 -2.46 -14.78
C VAL A 386 -27.07 -2.56 -13.28
N LYS A 387 -26.40 -3.64 -12.84
CA LYS A 387 -25.99 -3.80 -11.45
C LYS A 387 -24.74 -2.94 -11.18
N ILE A 388 -24.75 -2.15 -10.11
CA ILE A 388 -23.66 -1.22 -9.82
C ILE A 388 -23.11 -1.45 -8.42
N ARG A 389 -21.79 -1.56 -8.31
CA ARG A 389 -21.07 -1.55 -7.03
C ARG A 389 -20.04 -0.43 -7.05
N LEU A 390 -20.23 0.56 -6.18
CA LEU A 390 -19.33 1.70 -6.05
C LEU A 390 -18.63 1.65 -4.69
N MET A 391 -17.31 1.77 -4.67
CA MET A 391 -16.54 1.96 -3.45
C MET A 391 -15.70 3.24 -3.48
N ILE A 392 -15.79 4.04 -2.43
CA ILE A 392 -14.95 5.24 -2.27
C ILE A 392 -14.18 5.22 -0.95
N ASP A 393 -13.08 5.95 -0.89
CA ASP A 393 -12.33 6.15 0.35
C ASP A 393 -12.80 7.42 1.10
N ALA A 394 -13.04 7.31 2.41
CA ALA A 394 -13.54 8.43 3.21
C ALA A 394 -12.52 9.55 3.45
N ARG A 395 -11.22 9.24 3.43
CA ARG A 395 -10.14 10.21 3.58
C ARG A 395 -9.95 11.01 2.29
N GLY A 396 -10.00 10.34 1.13
CA GLY A 396 -9.91 11.00 -0.18
C GLY A 396 -11.20 11.71 -0.59
N SER A 397 -12.36 11.13 -0.29
CA SER A 397 -13.67 11.59 -0.76
C SER A 397 -14.53 12.22 0.35
N LYS A 398 -13.91 13.04 1.21
CA LYS A 398 -14.55 13.63 2.42
C LYS A 398 -15.86 14.34 2.13
N ALA A 399 -15.98 14.99 0.96
CA ALA A 399 -17.19 15.71 0.57
C ALA A 399 -18.40 14.78 0.32
N LEU A 400 -18.16 13.52 -0.06
CA LEU A 400 -19.18 12.51 -0.30
C LEU A 400 -19.35 11.53 0.86
N ALA A 401 -18.27 11.28 1.61
CA ALA A 401 -18.23 10.24 2.66
C ALA A 401 -18.70 10.69 4.06
N LYS A 402 -19.13 11.94 4.26
CA LYS A 402 -19.58 12.44 5.58
C LYS A 402 -20.83 11.70 6.09
N THR A 403 -20.71 11.10 7.26
CA THR A 403 -21.74 10.24 7.90
C THR A 403 -22.81 10.97 8.71
N PHE A 404 -22.61 12.24 9.06
CA PHE A 404 -23.61 13.03 9.80
C PHE A 404 -24.09 14.15 8.88
N MET A 405 -25.31 14.00 8.33
CA MET A 405 -26.02 14.99 7.50
C MET A 405 -25.49 15.23 6.07
N GLY A 406 -24.62 14.36 5.52
CA GLY A 406 -23.88 14.63 4.28
C GLY A 406 -24.01 13.63 3.12
N GLN A 407 -24.87 12.61 3.20
CA GLN A 407 -24.84 11.48 2.26
C GLN A 407 -25.81 11.59 1.07
N ASP A 408 -26.15 12.81 0.67
CA ASP A 408 -27.25 13.03 -0.27
C ASP A 408 -27.03 12.33 -1.62
N TYR A 409 -25.91 12.57 -2.30
CA TYR A 409 -25.69 11.98 -3.63
C TYR A 409 -25.59 10.45 -3.61
N LEU A 410 -24.77 9.86 -2.72
CA LEU A 410 -24.58 8.41 -2.68
C LEU A 410 -25.87 7.69 -2.28
N GLN A 411 -26.60 8.18 -1.27
CA GLN A 411 -27.85 7.57 -0.87
C GLN A 411 -28.94 7.68 -1.96
N LYS A 412 -28.88 8.69 -2.83
CA LYS A 412 -29.82 8.80 -3.96
C LYS A 412 -29.62 7.72 -5.01
N LEU A 413 -28.39 7.29 -5.26
CA LEU A 413 -28.17 6.14 -6.14
C LEU A 413 -28.83 4.87 -5.58
N LEU A 414 -28.96 4.72 -4.26
CA LEU A 414 -29.62 3.57 -3.62
C LEU A 414 -31.14 3.52 -3.79
N ILE A 415 -31.77 4.54 -4.41
CA ILE A 415 -33.18 4.43 -4.84
C ILE A 415 -33.35 3.18 -5.72
N ASN A 416 -32.33 2.87 -6.52
CA ASN A 416 -32.25 1.69 -7.35
C ASN A 416 -31.78 0.45 -6.55
N PRO A 417 -32.57 -0.65 -6.51
CA PRO A 417 -32.24 -1.84 -5.70
C PRO A 417 -31.03 -2.64 -6.22
N ASN A 418 -30.61 -2.38 -7.45
CA ASN A 418 -29.45 -2.94 -8.14
C ASN A 418 -28.14 -2.17 -7.87
N VAL A 419 -28.15 -1.18 -6.96
CA VAL A 419 -26.95 -0.41 -6.59
C VAL A 419 -26.50 -0.76 -5.17
N GLN A 420 -25.19 -0.98 -5.01
CA GLN A 420 -24.52 -1.13 -3.71
C GLN A 420 -23.40 -0.12 -3.61
N ILE A 421 -23.31 0.55 -2.46
CA ILE A 421 -22.24 1.54 -2.21
C ILE A 421 -21.58 1.22 -0.89
N ARG A 422 -20.25 1.16 -0.92
CA ARG A 422 -19.43 0.99 0.27
C ARG A 422 -18.42 2.12 0.38
N VAL A 423 -18.07 2.44 1.61
CA VAL A 423 -17.06 3.44 1.89
C VAL A 423 -15.98 2.79 2.75
N PHE A 424 -14.75 2.85 2.25
CA PHE A 424 -13.57 2.52 3.03
C PHE A 424 -13.36 3.64 4.05
N ASN A 425 -13.44 3.33 5.34
CA ASN A 425 -13.12 4.29 6.38
C ASN A 425 -12.54 3.57 7.60
N PRO A 426 -11.25 3.75 7.87
CA PRO A 426 -10.63 3.08 8.99
C PRO A 426 -11.12 3.64 10.34
N MET A 427 -11.72 4.85 10.35
CA MET A 427 -12.16 5.59 11.55
C MET A 427 -13.59 5.28 12.00
N HIS A 428 -14.45 4.71 11.15
CA HIS A 428 -15.89 4.56 11.49
C HIS A 428 -16.12 3.56 12.64
N LYS A 429 -15.10 2.81 13.06
CA LYS A 429 -15.12 1.95 14.24
C LYS A 429 -13.83 2.16 15.02
N ALA A 430 -13.70 3.32 15.66
CA ALA A 430 -12.64 3.60 16.64
C ALA A 430 -12.75 2.61 17.83
N LEU A 431 -12.24 1.39 17.62
CA LEU A 431 -11.96 0.43 18.66
C LEU A 431 -10.69 0.88 19.42
N PRO A 432 -10.45 0.34 20.64
CA PRO A 432 -9.23 0.63 21.41
C PRO A 432 -7.91 0.40 20.62
N SER A 433 -7.91 -0.46 19.60
CA SER A 433 -6.76 -0.73 18.73
C SER A 433 -6.28 0.48 17.89
N THR A 434 -7.12 1.50 17.74
CA THR A 434 -6.77 2.73 17.01
C THR A 434 -5.79 3.61 17.81
N PHE A 435 -5.67 3.39 19.13
CA PHE A 435 -4.76 4.11 20.02
C PHE A 435 -3.34 3.52 20.08
N THR A 436 -3.12 2.30 19.57
CA THR A 436 -1.82 1.61 19.66
C THR A 436 -1.00 1.63 18.38
N ASN A 437 -1.59 1.98 17.23
CA ASN A 437 -0.86 2.10 15.95
C ASN A 437 -1.48 3.17 15.04
N ILE A 438 -0.75 4.27 14.85
CA ILE A 438 -1.15 5.43 14.03
C ILE A 438 -1.46 5.06 12.57
N ARG A 439 -0.90 3.95 12.03
CA ARG A 439 -1.22 3.44 10.68
C ARG A 439 -2.71 3.14 10.51
N ASN A 440 -3.40 2.75 11.60
CA ASN A 440 -4.85 2.60 11.64
C ASN A 440 -5.65 3.88 11.39
N LEU A 441 -5.03 5.05 11.49
CA LEU A 441 -5.69 6.33 11.25
C LEU A 441 -5.46 6.84 9.82
N ILE A 442 -4.39 6.36 9.17
CA ILE A 442 -3.91 6.91 7.89
C ILE A 442 -4.01 5.93 6.73
N GLY A 443 -4.31 4.64 6.96
CA GLY A 443 -4.58 3.69 5.90
C GLY A 443 -5.75 4.12 5.01
N SER A 444 -5.60 3.88 3.71
CA SER A 444 -6.62 4.17 2.70
C SER A 444 -6.75 3.03 1.70
N ASN A 445 -7.91 2.94 1.05
CA ASN A 445 -8.00 2.26 -0.23
C ASN A 445 -7.60 3.28 -1.31
N HIS A 446 -6.44 3.07 -1.93
CA HIS A 446 -5.89 3.94 -2.96
C HIS A 446 -6.09 3.36 -4.39
N GLN A 447 -6.83 2.26 -4.50
CA GLN A 447 -7.13 1.58 -5.75
C GLN A 447 -8.04 2.40 -6.64
N LYS A 448 -7.92 2.17 -7.95
CA LYS A 448 -8.69 2.85 -8.99
C LYS A 448 -9.07 1.83 -10.04
N ILE A 449 -10.12 1.07 -9.78
CA ILE A 449 -10.54 -0.03 -10.64
C ILE A 449 -11.88 0.35 -11.27
N ILE A 450 -12.05 0.10 -12.56
CA ILE A 450 -13.35 -0.02 -13.22
C ILE A 450 -13.40 -1.39 -13.89
N VAL A 451 -14.50 -2.13 -13.72
CA VAL A 451 -14.81 -3.34 -14.47
C VAL A 451 -16.23 -3.25 -15.01
N ILE A 452 -16.40 -3.46 -16.31
CA ILE A 452 -17.68 -3.43 -17.02
C ILE A 452 -17.94 -4.78 -17.65
N ASP A 453 -19.12 -5.35 -17.35
CA ASP A 453 -19.64 -6.57 -17.95
C ASP A 453 -18.68 -7.78 -17.97
N GLY A 454 -17.67 -7.79 -17.10
CA GLY A 454 -16.65 -8.85 -17.04
C GLY A 454 -15.72 -8.89 -18.25
N GLU A 455 -15.65 -7.84 -19.06
CA GLU A 455 -14.85 -7.81 -20.30
C GLU A 455 -13.95 -6.58 -20.42
N LEU A 456 -14.48 -5.38 -20.12
CA LEU A 456 -13.70 -4.15 -20.14
C LEU A 456 -13.23 -3.81 -18.73
N SER A 457 -11.98 -3.40 -18.60
CA SER A 457 -11.45 -2.97 -17.32
C SER A 457 -10.46 -1.81 -17.45
N MET A 458 -10.23 -1.10 -16.34
CA MET A 458 -9.31 0.03 -16.29
C MET A 458 -8.68 0.14 -14.90
N THR A 459 -7.39 0.51 -14.88
CA THR A 459 -6.67 0.99 -13.71
C THR A 459 -5.71 2.12 -14.06
N GLY A 460 -5.15 2.84 -13.09
CA GLY A 460 -4.22 3.94 -13.32
C GLY A 460 -4.06 4.88 -12.15
N GLY A 461 -3.46 6.04 -12.39
CA GLY A 461 -3.23 7.06 -11.37
C GLY A 461 -4.38 8.04 -11.16
N ARG A 462 -5.30 8.19 -12.14
CA ARG A 462 -6.29 9.28 -12.14
C ARG A 462 -7.50 9.03 -11.25
N ASN A 463 -7.73 9.96 -10.33
CA ASN A 463 -8.96 10.01 -9.53
C ASN A 463 -10.11 10.67 -10.29
N VAL A 464 -11.32 10.66 -9.71
CA VAL A 464 -12.48 11.37 -10.29
C VAL A 464 -12.50 12.82 -9.78
N SER A 465 -11.85 13.71 -10.53
CA SER A 465 -11.85 15.16 -10.28
C SER A 465 -11.41 15.95 -11.52
N LEU A 466 -11.82 17.22 -11.60
CA LEU A 466 -11.37 18.20 -12.60
C LEU A 466 -9.84 18.28 -12.71
N ASN A 467 -9.12 18.08 -11.59
CA ASN A 467 -7.66 18.15 -11.57
C ASN A 467 -6.99 17.06 -12.43
N TYR A 468 -7.73 16.02 -12.85
CA TYR A 468 -7.19 14.89 -13.63
C TYR A 468 -7.68 14.86 -15.08
N PHE A 469 -8.80 15.52 -15.38
CA PHE A 469 -9.49 15.39 -16.66
C PHE A 469 -9.56 16.68 -17.46
N ALA A 470 -9.41 17.84 -16.82
CA ALA A 470 -9.35 19.10 -17.56
C ALA A 470 -8.07 19.16 -18.42
N ASP A 471 -8.20 19.76 -19.60
CA ASP A 471 -7.10 19.97 -20.53
C ASP A 471 -6.07 20.94 -19.92
N PRO A 472 -4.75 20.64 -19.98
CA PRO A 472 -3.73 21.52 -19.43
C PRO A 472 -3.65 22.89 -20.10
N THR A 473 -4.23 23.08 -21.28
CA THR A 473 -4.36 24.39 -21.94
C THR A 473 -5.51 25.22 -21.39
N ASP A 474 -6.52 24.59 -20.79
CA ASP A 474 -7.63 25.26 -20.09
C ASP A 474 -7.28 25.52 -18.61
N ASP A 475 -6.56 24.61 -17.95
CA ASP A 475 -5.98 24.82 -16.62
C ASP A 475 -4.58 24.21 -16.49
N ALA A 476 -3.56 25.07 -16.41
CA ALA A 476 -2.16 24.64 -16.32
C ALA A 476 -1.79 23.93 -15.00
N ASN A 477 -2.67 23.84 -14.00
CA ASN A 477 -2.40 23.20 -12.71
C ASN A 477 -2.87 21.74 -12.65
N VAL A 478 -3.53 21.24 -13.69
CA VAL A 478 -4.02 19.86 -13.76
C VAL A 478 -2.86 18.87 -13.76
N PHE A 479 -3.12 17.66 -13.27
CA PHE A 479 -2.13 16.61 -13.19
C PHE A 479 -1.80 16.02 -14.58
N ARG A 480 -0.54 15.62 -14.75
CA ARG A 480 -0.08 14.73 -15.82
C ARG A 480 -0.02 13.32 -15.24
N ASP A 481 -0.90 12.45 -15.71
CA ASP A 481 -1.06 11.12 -15.14
C ASP A 481 -1.23 10.07 -16.26
N THR A 482 -1.31 8.79 -15.87
CA THR A 482 -1.38 7.66 -16.80
C THR A 482 -2.40 6.65 -16.30
N ASP A 483 -3.27 6.20 -17.20
CA ASP A 483 -4.15 5.06 -16.99
C ASP A 483 -3.93 3.99 -18.05
N VAL A 484 -4.46 2.79 -17.82
CA VAL A 484 -4.56 1.71 -18.79
C VAL A 484 -6.01 1.27 -18.93
N ILE A 485 -6.49 1.18 -20.16
CA ILE A 485 -7.75 0.52 -20.48
C ILE A 485 -7.47 -0.83 -21.12
N LEU A 486 -8.21 -1.85 -20.70
CA LEU A 486 -8.03 -3.23 -21.12
C LEU A 486 -9.35 -3.83 -21.59
N ARG A 487 -9.25 -4.76 -22.55
CA ARG A 487 -10.32 -5.66 -22.96
C ARG A 487 -9.80 -7.09 -22.95
N GLY A 488 -10.46 -7.94 -22.18
CA GLY A 488 -10.13 -9.35 -22.01
C GLY A 488 -10.88 -9.92 -20.81
N ALA A 489 -11.57 -11.04 -21.00
CA ALA A 489 -12.40 -11.62 -19.94
C ALA A 489 -11.57 -12.11 -18.74
N GLU A 490 -10.37 -12.63 -18.99
CA GLU A 490 -9.50 -13.15 -17.93
C GLU A 490 -8.97 -12.00 -17.06
N ILE A 491 -8.42 -10.95 -17.66
CA ILE A 491 -7.93 -9.78 -16.92
C ILE A 491 -9.06 -8.99 -16.24
N ALA A 492 -10.24 -8.89 -16.86
CA ALA A 492 -11.41 -8.27 -16.23
C ALA A 492 -11.89 -9.09 -15.03
N GLY A 493 -11.86 -10.43 -15.14
CA GLY A 493 -12.12 -11.34 -14.03
C GLY A 493 -11.15 -11.09 -12.86
N LYS A 494 -9.85 -10.92 -13.14
CA LYS A 494 -8.83 -10.65 -12.12
C LYS A 494 -8.98 -9.27 -11.47
N MET A 495 -9.30 -8.23 -12.23
CA MET A 495 -9.62 -6.92 -11.66
C MET A 495 -10.89 -6.96 -10.81
N LYS A 496 -11.87 -7.77 -11.20
CA LYS A 496 -13.06 -8.01 -10.38
C LYS A 496 -12.74 -8.76 -9.09
N GLU A 497 -11.86 -9.76 -9.12
CA GLU A 497 -11.39 -10.44 -7.90
C GLU A 497 -10.73 -9.43 -6.94
N ALA A 498 -9.81 -8.58 -7.44
CA ALA A 498 -9.18 -7.54 -6.64
C ALA A 498 -10.19 -6.53 -6.07
N PHE A 499 -11.19 -6.13 -6.86
CA PHE A 499 -12.30 -5.30 -6.39
C PHE A 499 -13.12 -6.00 -5.31
N ASP A 500 -13.50 -7.26 -5.51
CA ASP A 500 -14.33 -8.04 -4.58
C ASP A 500 -13.65 -8.19 -3.21
N GLU A 501 -12.35 -8.49 -3.21
CA GLU A 501 -11.53 -8.62 -2.00
C GLU A 501 -11.59 -7.37 -1.12
N GLU A 502 -11.48 -6.19 -1.71
CA GLU A 502 -11.52 -4.93 -0.98
C GLU A 502 -12.95 -4.50 -0.71
N PHE A 503 -13.88 -4.64 -1.65
CA PHE A 503 -15.30 -4.31 -1.46
C PHE A 503 -15.87 -5.05 -0.25
N ASP A 504 -15.58 -6.35 -0.13
CA ASP A 504 -16.01 -7.25 0.96
C ASP A 504 -15.16 -7.21 2.23
N ALA A 505 -14.20 -6.29 2.33
CA ALA A 505 -13.42 -6.08 3.54
C ALA A 505 -14.28 -5.74 4.78
N LEU A 506 -13.81 -6.14 5.96
CA LEU A 506 -14.53 -5.97 7.23
C LEU A 506 -14.55 -4.50 7.71
N GLU A 507 -13.62 -3.73 7.19
CA GLU A 507 -13.34 -2.31 7.41
C GLU A 507 -14.37 -1.41 6.75
N ASN A 508 -14.97 -1.87 5.65
CA ASN A 508 -15.91 -1.09 4.89
C ASN A 508 -17.26 -0.98 5.59
N PHE A 509 -17.87 0.20 5.47
CA PHE A 509 -19.27 0.38 5.83
C PHE A 509 -20.14 0.54 4.60
N GLU A 510 -21.32 -0.04 4.68
CA GLU A 510 -22.33 0.02 3.62
C GLU A 510 -23.16 1.29 3.80
N ILE A 511 -23.39 2.02 2.71
CA ILE A 511 -24.33 3.13 2.70
C ILE A 511 -25.74 2.56 2.65
N SER A 512 -26.62 3.04 3.53
CA SER A 512 -28.02 2.63 3.61
C SER A 512 -28.95 3.82 3.44
N LYS A 513 -30.21 3.57 3.06
CA LYS A 513 -31.27 4.59 3.06
C LYS A 513 -31.52 5.09 4.48
N ASP A 514 -31.78 6.38 4.65
CA ASP A 514 -32.14 6.95 5.95
C ASP A 514 -33.50 6.43 6.44
N LEU A 515 -33.62 6.24 7.76
CA LEU A 515 -34.85 5.77 8.43
C LEU A 515 -36.05 6.70 8.21
N LEU A 516 -35.80 8.01 8.07
CA LEU A 516 -36.84 9.02 7.84
C LEU A 516 -36.98 9.41 6.36
N GLY A 517 -36.23 8.77 5.45
CA GLY A 517 -36.23 9.06 4.01
C GLY A 517 -35.20 10.11 3.58
N ASN A 518 -34.82 10.09 2.28
CA ASN A 518 -33.86 11.02 1.68
C ASN A 518 -34.60 12.20 1.01
N TRP A 519 -34.87 13.27 1.74
CA TRP A 519 -35.77 14.39 1.34
C TRP A 519 -35.17 15.44 0.38
N SER A 520 -34.10 15.14 -0.32
CA SER A 520 -33.40 16.08 -1.20
C SER A 520 -33.77 15.92 -2.68
N GLY A 521 -33.52 16.96 -3.49
CA GLY A 521 -33.74 16.94 -4.94
C GLY A 521 -32.51 16.54 -5.77
N LYS A 522 -31.50 15.91 -5.15
CA LYS A 522 -30.20 15.66 -5.82
C LYS A 522 -30.26 14.68 -6.97
N GLU A 523 -31.27 13.81 -7.05
CA GLU A 523 -31.42 12.95 -8.23
C GLU A 523 -31.61 13.75 -9.52
N LYS A 524 -32.33 14.89 -9.46
CA LYS A 524 -32.54 15.75 -10.64
C LYS A 524 -31.25 16.41 -11.08
N GLU A 525 -30.45 16.86 -10.11
CA GLU A 525 -29.14 17.46 -10.38
C GLU A 525 -28.20 16.45 -11.05
N LEU A 526 -28.14 15.20 -10.57
CA LEU A 526 -27.31 14.15 -11.16
C LEU A 526 -27.73 13.81 -12.61
N ILE A 527 -29.03 13.63 -12.87
CA ILE A 527 -29.53 13.37 -14.24
C ILE A 527 -29.23 14.55 -15.16
N ALA A 528 -29.44 15.78 -14.68
CA ALA A 528 -29.12 16.96 -15.47
C ALA A 528 -27.61 17.06 -15.73
N ALA A 529 -26.76 16.74 -14.76
CA ALA A 529 -25.31 16.80 -14.89
C ALA A 529 -24.78 15.79 -15.90
N GLU A 530 -25.33 14.57 -15.92
CA GLU A 530 -25.02 13.56 -16.94
C GLU A 530 -25.33 14.08 -18.35
N LYS A 531 -26.55 14.62 -18.56
CA LYS A 531 -26.95 15.19 -19.86
C LYS A 531 -26.09 16.37 -20.27
N ALA A 532 -25.79 17.26 -19.33
CA ALA A 532 -24.96 18.43 -19.59
C ALA A 532 -23.55 18.02 -20.03
N MET A 533 -22.95 17.03 -19.35
CA MET A 533 -21.66 16.47 -19.73
C MET A 533 -21.72 15.79 -21.10
N ASP A 534 -22.71 14.94 -21.36
CA ASP A 534 -22.86 14.25 -22.64
C ASP A 534 -22.97 15.22 -23.82
N MET A 535 -23.78 16.28 -23.66
CA MET A 535 -23.90 17.36 -24.65
C MET A 535 -22.58 18.12 -24.82
N TRP A 536 -21.91 18.46 -23.71
CA TRP A 536 -20.66 19.22 -23.71
C TRP A 536 -19.56 18.48 -24.46
N ILE A 537 -19.31 17.22 -24.12
CA ILE A 537 -18.24 16.42 -24.75
C ILE A 537 -18.49 16.12 -26.23
N LYS A 538 -19.74 16.25 -26.69
CA LYS A 538 -20.15 16.15 -28.10
C LYS A 538 -20.14 17.49 -28.84
N GLY A 539 -19.70 18.57 -28.18
CA GLY A 539 -19.63 19.91 -28.78
C GLY A 539 -20.99 20.60 -28.93
N MET A 540 -22.05 20.13 -28.26
CA MET A 540 -23.39 20.70 -28.35
C MET A 540 -23.61 21.90 -27.41
N GLY A 541 -22.63 22.21 -26.54
CA GLY A 541 -22.74 23.24 -25.51
C GLY A 541 -23.49 22.78 -24.25
N PRO A 542 -23.61 23.65 -23.23
CA PRO A 542 -24.16 23.28 -21.94
C PRO A 542 -25.70 23.29 -21.96
N LEU A 543 -26.30 22.40 -21.17
CA LEU A 543 -27.75 22.37 -20.97
C LEU A 543 -28.20 23.56 -20.10
N ASN A 544 -29.19 24.33 -20.57
CA ASN A 544 -29.71 25.49 -19.83
C ASN A 544 -30.74 25.07 -18.77
N ASP A 545 -30.27 24.67 -17.59
CA ASP A 545 -31.09 24.34 -16.42
C ASP A 545 -30.54 25.06 -15.18
N PRO A 546 -31.37 25.75 -14.36
CA PRO A 546 -30.94 26.37 -13.12
C PRO A 546 -30.21 25.43 -12.14
N VAL A 547 -30.55 24.13 -12.11
CA VAL A 547 -29.87 23.16 -11.22
C VAL A 547 -28.42 22.91 -11.64
N LEU A 548 -28.06 23.27 -12.87
CA LEU A 548 -26.73 23.11 -13.44
C LEU A 548 -25.83 24.33 -13.30
N LYS A 549 -26.25 25.37 -12.56
CA LYS A 549 -25.45 26.60 -12.42
C LYS A 549 -23.98 26.34 -12.08
N GLU A 550 -23.71 25.47 -11.11
CA GLU A 550 -22.35 25.11 -10.71
C GLU A 550 -21.63 24.27 -11.78
N VAL A 551 -22.30 23.23 -12.29
CA VAL A 551 -21.75 22.32 -13.32
C VAL A 551 -21.41 23.09 -14.59
N ASN A 552 -22.30 23.94 -15.09
CA ASN A 552 -22.07 24.76 -16.27
C ASN A 552 -20.95 25.78 -16.05
N ALA A 553 -20.85 26.37 -14.85
CA ALA A 553 -19.76 27.29 -14.53
C ALA A 553 -18.39 26.58 -14.54
N GLU A 554 -18.34 25.30 -14.16
CA GLU A 554 -17.13 24.48 -14.26
C GLU A 554 -16.86 24.06 -15.71
N LEU A 555 -17.85 23.56 -16.45
CA LEU A 555 -17.70 23.17 -17.87
C LEU A 555 -17.22 24.33 -18.73
N HIS A 556 -17.74 25.55 -18.53
CA HIS A 556 -17.31 26.74 -19.27
C HIS A 556 -15.81 27.09 -19.12
N LYS A 557 -15.14 26.57 -18.08
CA LYS A 557 -13.70 26.73 -17.92
C LYS A 557 -12.91 25.76 -18.82
N TYR A 558 -13.48 24.61 -19.17
CA TYR A 558 -12.80 23.49 -19.84
C TYR A 558 -13.35 23.27 -21.26
N LYS A 559 -12.98 24.18 -22.16
CA LYS A 559 -13.53 24.30 -23.53
C LYS A 559 -12.97 23.28 -24.51
N LYS A 560 -11.84 22.64 -24.21
CA LYS A 560 -11.18 21.69 -25.12
C LYS A 560 -11.79 20.30 -25.10
N MET A 561 -12.56 19.96 -24.05
CA MET A 561 -13.21 18.68 -23.91
C MET A 561 -14.52 18.60 -24.72
N VAL A 562 -14.45 18.65 -26.06
CA VAL A 562 -15.63 18.70 -26.96
C VAL A 562 -15.61 17.73 -28.15
N ASN A 563 -14.60 16.85 -28.25
CA ASN A 563 -14.37 15.98 -29.41
C ASN A 563 -14.61 14.48 -29.11
N TYR A 564 -15.66 14.13 -28.36
CA TYR A 564 -15.95 12.75 -28.00
C TYR A 564 -16.51 11.89 -29.16
N ALA A 565 -17.18 12.50 -30.14
CA ALA A 565 -17.95 11.76 -31.15
C ALA A 565 -17.12 10.80 -32.03
N GLY A 566 -15.82 11.02 -32.17
CA GLY A 566 -14.89 10.15 -32.90
C GLY A 566 -13.93 9.36 -32.01
N TYR A 567 -14.12 9.38 -30.70
CA TYR A 567 -13.21 8.73 -29.76
C TYR A 567 -13.32 7.20 -29.84
N ASP A 568 -12.24 6.54 -30.27
CA ASP A 568 -12.08 5.09 -30.14
C ASP A 568 -11.22 4.79 -28.89
N PRO A 569 -11.75 4.12 -27.86
CA PRO A 569 -11.00 3.79 -26.64
C PRO A 569 -9.82 2.85 -26.85
N PHE A 570 -9.73 2.14 -27.97
CA PHE A 570 -8.64 1.19 -28.26
C PHE A 570 -7.82 1.57 -29.50
N GLU A 571 -7.91 2.82 -29.94
CA GLU A 571 -6.99 3.37 -30.94
C GLU A 571 -5.53 3.21 -30.47
N ASN A 572 -4.67 2.71 -31.35
CA ASN A 572 -3.26 2.41 -31.05
C ASN A 572 -3.06 1.45 -29.85
N SER A 573 -4.03 0.57 -29.58
CA SER A 573 -3.87 -0.50 -28.59
C SER A 573 -2.93 -1.61 -29.07
N HIS A 574 -2.43 -2.37 -28.10
CA HIS A 574 -1.58 -3.54 -28.30
C HIS A 574 -2.27 -4.78 -27.74
N TYR A 575 -1.90 -5.96 -28.23
CA TYR A 575 -2.24 -7.22 -27.59
C TYR A 575 -1.01 -7.73 -26.82
N ALA A 576 -1.16 -8.01 -25.53
CA ALA A 576 -0.03 -8.34 -24.67
C ALA A 576 -0.41 -9.31 -23.55
N ALA A 577 0.60 -9.98 -23.00
CA ALA A 577 0.45 -10.72 -21.75
C ALA A 577 0.39 -9.73 -20.57
N VAL A 578 -0.60 -9.90 -19.70
CA VAL A 578 -0.90 -9.00 -18.59
C VAL A 578 -1.00 -9.77 -17.28
N LYS A 579 -0.53 -9.15 -16.20
CA LYS A 579 -0.74 -9.56 -14.81
C LYS A 579 -1.25 -8.40 -13.98
N LEU A 580 -2.22 -8.66 -13.12
CA LEU A 580 -2.70 -7.73 -12.10
C LEU A 580 -2.03 -8.07 -10.76
N TYR A 581 -1.29 -7.11 -10.22
CA TYR A 581 -0.78 -7.23 -8.85
C TYR A 581 -1.62 -6.37 -7.92
N GLY A 582 -2.18 -7.03 -6.90
CA GLY A 582 -2.96 -6.38 -5.86
C GLY A 582 -2.17 -6.23 -4.57
N LYS A 583 -2.49 -5.18 -3.82
CA LYS A 583 -2.06 -5.03 -2.43
C LYS A 583 -3.25 -4.54 -1.63
N HIS A 584 -3.49 -5.16 -0.49
CA HIS A 584 -4.50 -4.67 0.42
C HIS A 584 -3.97 -3.56 1.31
N ASN A 585 -4.90 -2.80 1.88
CA ASN A 585 -4.56 -1.90 2.97
C ASN A 585 -4.00 -2.68 4.17
N PHE A 586 -3.30 -1.98 5.05
CA PHE A 586 -2.51 -2.60 6.11
C PHE A 586 -3.31 -3.40 7.16
N GLN A 587 -4.64 -3.35 7.13
CA GLN A 587 -5.51 -4.17 7.97
C GLN A 587 -5.71 -5.59 7.41
N GLN A 588 -5.11 -5.90 6.26
CA GLN A 588 -5.12 -7.20 5.58
C GLN A 588 -3.68 -7.62 5.18
N GLU A 589 -3.53 -8.81 4.58
CA GLU A 589 -2.26 -9.52 4.42
C GLU A 589 -1.59 -9.45 3.02
N ARG A 590 -2.38 -9.23 1.97
CA ARG A 590 -1.91 -9.32 0.58
C ARG A 590 -1.02 -8.14 0.20
N ASN A 591 0.14 -8.43 -0.40
CA ASN A 591 1.04 -7.43 -1.00
C ASN A 591 1.88 -8.09 -2.09
N ASP A 592 1.30 -8.18 -3.29
CA ASP A 592 1.99 -8.80 -4.44
C ASP A 592 2.85 -7.76 -5.18
N ILE A 593 2.44 -6.49 -5.15
CA ILE A 593 3.05 -5.41 -5.92
C ILE A 593 4.53 -5.24 -5.54
N THR A 594 4.79 -5.09 -4.23
CA THR A 594 6.14 -4.77 -3.74
C THR A 594 7.13 -5.89 -4.07
N ASP A 595 6.73 -7.14 -3.85
CA ASP A 595 7.60 -8.30 -4.07
C ASP A 595 7.93 -8.47 -5.57
N ASN A 596 6.95 -8.24 -6.46
CA ASN A 596 7.16 -8.33 -7.90
C ASN A 596 7.96 -7.16 -8.48
N LEU A 597 7.77 -5.92 -7.99
CA LEU A 597 8.60 -4.78 -8.40
C LEU A 597 10.08 -5.00 -8.05
N VAL A 598 10.36 -5.52 -6.84
CA VAL A 598 11.72 -5.89 -6.44
C VAL A 598 12.28 -6.99 -7.35
N ALA A 599 11.49 -8.00 -7.68
CA ALA A 599 11.91 -9.07 -8.58
C ALA A 599 12.27 -8.52 -9.97
N PHE A 600 11.48 -7.59 -10.52
CA PHE A 600 11.82 -6.94 -11.79
C PHE A 600 13.09 -6.10 -11.70
N MET A 601 13.29 -5.35 -10.61
CA MET A 601 14.53 -4.59 -10.38
C MET A 601 15.76 -5.52 -10.27
N ASP A 602 15.62 -6.65 -9.60
CA ASP A 602 16.69 -7.65 -9.45
C ASP A 602 16.96 -8.42 -10.74
N ALA A 603 15.97 -8.53 -11.62
CA ALA A 603 16.10 -9.18 -12.92
C ALA A 603 16.47 -8.28 -14.09
N CYS A 604 16.36 -6.99 -13.90
CA CYS A 604 16.74 -6.01 -14.90
C CYS A 604 18.23 -6.12 -15.25
N THR A 605 18.53 -6.06 -16.55
CA THR A 605 19.87 -6.22 -17.14
C THR A 605 20.34 -5.00 -17.93
N GLN A 606 19.43 -4.16 -18.42
CA GLN A 606 19.72 -3.02 -19.29
C GLN A 606 19.31 -1.70 -18.66
N GLU A 607 18.01 -1.49 -18.40
CA GLU A 607 17.51 -0.20 -17.88
C GLU A 607 16.26 -0.31 -17.01
N ILE A 608 16.24 0.47 -15.94
CA ILE A 608 15.07 0.72 -15.08
C ILE A 608 14.67 2.18 -15.28
N ILE A 609 13.43 2.42 -15.66
CA ILE A 609 12.85 3.77 -15.75
C ILE A 609 11.67 3.84 -14.78
N VAL A 610 11.67 4.84 -13.92
CA VAL A 610 10.58 5.10 -12.97
C VAL A 610 10.06 6.51 -13.18
N GLN A 611 8.77 6.66 -13.43
CA GLN A 611 8.05 7.93 -13.29
C GLN A 611 7.08 7.81 -12.12
N ASN A 612 7.29 8.61 -11.09
CA ASN A 612 6.46 8.58 -9.88
C ASN A 612 6.40 9.98 -9.25
N PRO A 613 5.22 10.48 -8.79
CA PRO A 613 5.14 11.80 -8.16
C PRO A 613 5.95 11.89 -6.86
N TYR A 614 6.10 10.76 -6.15
CA TYR A 614 6.76 10.69 -4.87
C TYR A 614 7.80 9.58 -4.90
N VAL A 615 9.06 9.92 -4.64
CA VAL A 615 10.17 8.96 -4.57
C VAL A 615 10.77 9.03 -3.18
N ILE A 616 10.20 8.26 -2.26
CA ILE A 616 10.71 8.07 -0.90
C ILE A 616 11.10 6.61 -0.79
N LEU A 617 12.36 6.32 -1.13
CA LEU A 617 12.85 4.95 -1.18
C LEU A 617 12.80 4.31 0.21
N THR A 618 12.00 3.26 0.31
CA THR A 618 12.02 2.29 1.40
C THR A 618 13.35 1.53 1.41
N ASP A 619 13.68 0.87 2.50
CA ASP A 619 14.90 0.06 2.60
C ASP A 619 14.94 -1.02 1.51
N LYS A 620 13.79 -1.61 1.22
CA LYS A 620 13.61 -2.66 0.22
C LYS A 620 13.82 -2.16 -1.21
N SER A 621 13.17 -1.06 -1.59
CA SER A 621 13.33 -0.45 -2.91
C SER A 621 14.73 0.11 -3.11
N ARG A 622 15.32 0.72 -2.08
CA ARG A 622 16.72 1.19 -2.09
C ARG A 622 17.70 0.03 -2.30
N ALA A 623 17.54 -1.06 -1.58
CA ALA A 623 18.41 -2.23 -1.71
C ALA A 623 18.30 -2.87 -3.11
N ALA A 624 17.09 -2.99 -3.66
CA ALA A 624 16.87 -3.51 -5.01
C ALA A 624 17.51 -2.63 -6.10
N LEU A 625 17.31 -1.31 -6.01
CA LEU A 625 17.97 -0.35 -6.91
C LEU A 625 19.49 -0.39 -6.77
N LYS A 626 20.01 -0.54 -5.54
CA LYS A 626 21.45 -0.68 -5.31
C LYS A 626 21.99 -1.94 -5.99
N ARG A 627 21.34 -3.09 -5.82
CA ARG A 627 21.76 -4.32 -6.52
C ARG A 627 21.72 -4.14 -8.04
N ALA A 628 20.73 -3.44 -8.60
CA ALA A 628 20.69 -3.13 -10.02
C ALA A 628 21.85 -2.20 -10.45
N SER A 629 22.13 -1.17 -9.65
CA SER A 629 23.25 -0.26 -9.86
C SER A 629 24.61 -0.99 -9.82
N ASP A 630 24.82 -1.85 -8.82
CA ASP A 630 26.05 -2.65 -8.67
C ASP A 630 26.28 -3.56 -9.89
N ARG A 631 25.22 -3.97 -10.59
CA ARG A 631 25.29 -4.73 -11.86
C ARG A 631 25.48 -3.86 -13.11
N GLY A 632 25.54 -2.54 -12.97
CA GLY A 632 25.70 -1.61 -14.08
C GLY A 632 24.40 -1.24 -14.83
N VAL A 633 23.23 -1.66 -14.34
CA VAL A 633 21.93 -1.36 -14.96
C VAL A 633 21.63 0.13 -14.93
N LYS A 634 21.32 0.74 -16.07
CA LYS A 634 21.00 2.18 -16.14
C LYS A 634 19.71 2.48 -15.39
N ILE A 635 19.73 3.43 -14.45
CA ILE A 635 18.55 3.81 -13.67
C ILE A 635 18.14 5.24 -14.03
N ILE A 636 16.87 5.44 -14.39
CA ILE A 636 16.27 6.76 -14.62
C ILE A 636 15.11 6.92 -13.65
N ILE A 637 15.18 7.96 -12.81
CA ILE A 637 14.09 8.35 -11.91
C ILE A 637 13.56 9.70 -12.39
N HIS A 638 12.25 9.78 -12.64
CA HIS A 638 11.56 10.98 -13.04
C HIS A 638 10.45 11.31 -12.02
N THR A 639 10.56 12.45 -11.35
CA THR A 639 9.67 12.82 -10.24
C THR A 639 9.39 14.33 -10.21
N ASN A 640 8.62 14.80 -9.24
CA ASN A 640 8.36 16.23 -9.08
C ASN A 640 9.54 16.97 -8.44
N SER A 641 9.62 18.27 -8.71
CA SER A 641 10.53 19.19 -8.02
C SER A 641 9.79 19.95 -6.89
N PRO A 642 10.51 20.72 -6.06
CA PRO A 642 9.88 21.62 -5.09
C PRO A 642 8.85 22.59 -5.66
N VAL A 643 8.94 22.93 -6.95
CA VAL A 643 8.03 23.87 -7.61
C VAL A 643 6.89 23.18 -8.35
N SER A 644 6.92 21.85 -8.47
CA SER A 644 5.87 21.06 -9.16
C SER A 644 5.22 20.00 -8.28
N THR A 645 5.58 19.88 -7.00
CA THR A 645 4.96 18.92 -6.08
C THR A 645 3.63 19.43 -5.52
N ASP A 646 2.65 18.55 -5.35
CA ASP A 646 1.43 18.78 -4.58
C ASP A 646 1.55 18.30 -3.11
N SER A 647 2.65 17.61 -2.77
CA SER A 647 2.91 17.09 -1.43
C SER A 647 4.27 17.56 -0.93
N ILE A 648 4.27 18.71 -0.23
CA ILE A 648 5.51 19.32 0.29
C ILE A 648 6.26 18.41 1.29
N LEU A 649 5.54 17.55 2.01
CA LEU A 649 6.14 16.65 3.00
C LEU A 649 6.85 15.48 2.33
N THR A 650 6.26 14.88 1.30
CA THR A 650 6.94 13.82 0.52
C THR A 650 8.18 14.39 -0.17
N GLN A 651 8.07 15.60 -0.72
CA GLN A 651 9.20 16.30 -1.34
C GLN A 651 10.33 16.56 -0.34
N ALA A 652 10.01 16.99 0.88
CA ALA A 652 11.01 17.20 1.91
C ALA A 652 11.80 15.90 2.20
N PHE A 653 11.13 14.76 2.32
CA PHE A 653 11.81 13.50 2.59
C PHE A 653 12.59 12.94 1.40
N PHE A 654 12.15 13.19 0.17
CA PHE A 654 12.99 12.94 -1.00
C PHE A 654 14.26 13.80 -0.97
N LEU A 655 14.14 15.11 -0.72
CA LEU A 655 15.27 16.04 -0.67
C LEU A 655 16.23 15.80 0.50
N LYS A 656 15.79 15.08 1.52
CA LYS A 656 16.68 14.65 2.59
C LYS A 656 17.72 13.64 2.09
N ASP A 657 17.29 12.70 1.26
CA ASP A 657 18.06 11.50 0.93
C ASP A 657 18.70 11.54 -0.46
N TRP A 658 18.22 12.40 -1.38
CA TRP A 658 18.55 12.30 -2.81
C TRP A 658 20.05 12.27 -3.11
N LYS A 659 20.88 13.03 -2.38
CA LYS A 659 22.33 13.06 -2.56
C LYS A 659 22.98 11.73 -2.17
N GLU A 660 22.57 11.15 -1.05
CA GLU A 660 23.05 9.85 -0.60
C GLU A 660 22.57 8.74 -1.53
N VAL A 661 21.33 8.82 -2.01
CA VAL A 661 20.80 7.90 -3.03
C VAL A 661 21.63 7.97 -4.30
N MET A 662 21.89 9.17 -4.84
CA MET A 662 22.68 9.33 -6.05
C MET A 662 24.14 8.90 -5.86
N MET A 663 24.72 9.10 -4.68
CA MET A 663 26.05 8.60 -4.36
C MET A 663 26.09 7.07 -4.30
N ALA A 664 25.06 6.44 -3.74
CA ALA A 664 24.95 4.97 -3.66
C ALA A 664 24.59 4.32 -5.00
N LEU A 665 24.03 5.07 -5.95
CA LEU A 665 23.59 4.63 -7.27
C LEU A 665 24.31 5.41 -8.38
N PRO A 666 25.62 5.20 -8.60
CA PRO A 666 26.44 6.03 -9.50
C PRO A 666 25.97 6.05 -10.97
N ASN A 667 25.15 5.08 -11.39
CA ASN A 667 24.57 5.01 -12.73
C ASN A 667 23.09 5.46 -12.79
N ALA A 668 22.56 5.99 -11.68
CA ALA A 668 21.23 6.59 -11.63
C ALA A 668 21.25 8.05 -12.09
N ARG A 669 20.22 8.42 -12.85
CA ARG A 669 19.95 9.81 -13.26
C ARG A 669 18.58 10.22 -12.73
N VAL A 670 18.55 11.36 -12.05
CA VAL A 670 17.33 11.88 -11.41
C VAL A 670 16.89 13.13 -12.16
N PHE A 671 15.72 13.03 -12.81
CA PHE A 671 15.06 14.13 -13.49
C PHE A 671 13.88 14.61 -12.65
N VAL A 672 13.76 15.92 -12.49
CA VAL A 672 12.65 16.53 -11.78
C VAL A 672 11.86 17.45 -12.69
N PHE A 673 10.54 17.27 -12.69
CA PHE A 673 9.63 18.10 -13.45
C PHE A 673 9.54 19.50 -12.84
N VAL A 674 9.44 20.52 -13.68
CA VAL A 674 9.35 21.93 -13.25
C VAL A 674 8.14 22.66 -13.83
N GLY A 675 7.31 21.97 -14.62
CA GLY A 675 6.07 22.51 -15.14
C GLY A 675 5.00 22.66 -14.06
N LYS A 676 4.03 23.55 -14.31
CA LYS A 676 2.89 23.78 -13.41
C LYS A 676 1.92 22.59 -13.32
N ASN A 677 1.83 21.82 -14.39
CA ASN A 677 0.99 20.63 -14.51
C ASN A 677 1.72 19.43 -13.91
N LYS A 678 1.61 19.32 -12.60
CA LYS A 678 2.35 18.41 -11.72
C LYS A 678 2.30 16.96 -12.22
N LEU A 679 3.40 16.22 -12.08
CA LEU A 679 3.39 14.79 -12.37
C LEU A 679 2.56 14.06 -11.31
N HIS A 680 1.79 13.08 -11.75
CA HIS A 680 1.08 12.14 -10.89
C HIS A 680 1.07 10.70 -11.43
N ALA A 681 1.71 10.43 -12.57
CA ALA A 681 1.87 9.08 -13.12
C ALA A 681 2.68 8.15 -12.19
N LYS A 682 2.29 6.87 -12.12
CA LYS A 682 3.04 5.80 -11.41
C LYS A 682 3.39 4.68 -12.40
N VAL A 683 4.51 4.85 -13.09
CA VAL A 683 4.93 3.98 -14.20
C VAL A 683 6.34 3.48 -13.96
N PHE A 684 6.54 2.17 -14.14
CA PHE A 684 7.83 1.52 -14.13
C PHE A 684 8.06 0.85 -15.49
N VAL A 685 9.27 0.92 -16.04
CA VAL A 685 9.68 0.21 -17.26
C VAL A 685 10.99 -0.51 -17.01
N PHE A 686 11.04 -1.79 -17.35
CA PHE A 686 12.19 -2.66 -17.16
C PHE A 686 12.61 -3.29 -18.49
N ASP A 687 13.89 -3.13 -18.87
CA ASP A 687 14.51 -3.66 -20.10
C ASP A 687 13.71 -3.42 -21.40
N LYS A 688 12.88 -2.36 -21.43
CA LYS A 688 11.96 -2.02 -22.54
C LYS A 688 10.99 -3.15 -22.92
N LEU A 689 10.75 -4.09 -22.00
CA LEU A 689 9.92 -5.27 -22.24
C LEU A 689 8.75 -5.38 -21.25
N VAL A 690 8.98 -5.08 -19.98
CA VAL A 690 7.94 -5.13 -18.95
C VAL A 690 7.67 -3.72 -18.44
N SER A 691 6.40 -3.31 -18.50
CA SER A 691 5.93 -2.06 -17.93
C SER A 691 4.88 -2.30 -16.85
N VAL A 692 4.94 -1.54 -15.78
CA VAL A 692 3.98 -1.58 -14.68
C VAL A 692 3.32 -0.21 -14.55
N VAL A 693 1.98 -0.18 -14.63
CA VAL A 693 1.17 1.05 -14.54
C VAL A 693 0.05 0.82 -13.53
N GLY A 694 -0.22 1.78 -12.64
CA GLY A 694 -1.33 1.68 -11.71
C GLY A 694 -1.29 2.75 -10.62
N THR A 695 -1.61 2.38 -9.38
CA THR A 695 -1.83 3.33 -8.29
C THR A 695 -0.62 3.53 -7.35
N TYR A 696 0.37 2.62 -7.41
CA TYR A 696 1.46 2.49 -6.43
C TYR A 696 2.48 3.64 -6.48
N ASN A 697 2.49 4.52 -5.47
CA ASN A 697 3.56 5.51 -5.33
C ASN A 697 4.85 4.84 -4.78
N MET A 698 6.01 5.37 -5.13
CA MET A 698 7.29 4.82 -4.67
C MET A 698 7.66 5.37 -3.28
N ASP A 699 6.78 5.12 -2.31
CA ASP A 699 6.83 5.62 -0.93
C ASP A 699 6.45 4.57 0.13
N TYR A 700 6.64 4.90 1.41
CA TYR A 700 6.29 4.01 2.51
C TYR A 700 4.78 3.79 2.62
N MET A 701 3.96 4.77 2.23
CA MET A 701 2.51 4.66 2.27
C MET A 701 2.00 3.55 1.35
N SER A 702 2.45 3.52 0.10
CA SER A 702 2.04 2.51 -0.87
C SER A 702 2.64 1.15 -0.53
N GLU A 703 3.90 1.10 -0.09
CA GLU A 703 4.57 -0.15 0.28
C GLU A 703 3.96 -0.81 1.53
N GLN A 704 3.62 -0.02 2.57
CA GLN A 704 3.31 -0.58 3.89
C GLN A 704 1.85 -0.37 4.35
N ILE A 705 1.16 0.62 3.78
CA ILE A 705 -0.06 1.18 4.38
C ILE A 705 -1.32 1.04 3.49
N ASN A 706 -1.29 1.55 2.26
CA ASN A 706 -2.48 1.69 1.41
C ASN A 706 -2.85 0.43 0.64
N GLY A 707 -4.13 0.25 0.33
CA GLY A 707 -4.55 -0.69 -0.72
C GLY A 707 -4.21 -0.12 -2.09
N GLU A 708 -3.61 -0.92 -2.96
CA GLU A 708 -3.08 -0.49 -4.27
C GLU A 708 -3.34 -1.59 -5.32
N ASP A 709 -3.32 -1.21 -6.59
CA ASP A 709 -3.39 -2.15 -7.71
C ASP A 709 -2.53 -1.64 -8.88
N VAL A 710 -1.86 -2.58 -9.56
CA VAL A 710 -1.06 -2.27 -10.75
C VAL A 710 -1.20 -3.36 -11.81
N CYS A 711 -1.16 -2.92 -13.06
CA CYS A 711 -1.12 -3.76 -14.25
C CYS A 711 0.33 -3.87 -14.73
N ALA A 712 0.88 -5.08 -14.72
CA ALA A 712 2.16 -5.41 -15.35
C ALA A 712 1.93 -5.99 -16.74
N VAL A 713 2.66 -5.49 -17.74
CA VAL A 713 2.44 -5.76 -19.15
C VAL A 713 3.77 -6.18 -19.77
N LYS A 714 3.82 -7.35 -20.39
CA LYS A 714 5.00 -7.85 -21.13
C LYS A 714 4.79 -7.60 -22.64
N SER A 715 5.26 -6.46 -23.13
CA SER A 715 5.23 -6.08 -24.56
C SER A 715 6.25 -4.98 -24.84
N VAL A 716 7.01 -5.14 -25.92
CA VAL A 716 8.01 -4.14 -26.36
C VAL A 716 7.32 -2.86 -26.82
N GLU A 717 6.20 -2.99 -27.53
CA GLU A 717 5.41 -1.89 -28.08
C GLU A 717 4.78 -1.06 -26.96
N PHE A 718 4.10 -1.72 -26.01
CA PHE A 718 3.51 -1.02 -24.86
C PHE A 718 4.58 -0.40 -23.95
N SER A 719 5.71 -1.08 -23.74
CA SER A 719 6.84 -0.51 -23.00
C SER A 719 7.48 0.68 -23.72
N LYS A 720 7.51 0.68 -25.05
CA LYS A 720 7.93 1.83 -25.85
C LYS A 720 6.99 3.02 -25.64
N ASP A 721 5.68 2.83 -25.65
CA ASP A 721 4.71 3.92 -25.41
C ASP A 721 4.89 4.55 -24.02
N CYS A 722 5.03 3.72 -22.98
CA CYS A 722 5.31 4.18 -21.63
C CYS A 722 6.62 4.97 -21.58
N ARG A 723 7.67 4.44 -22.18
CA ARG A 723 8.99 5.06 -22.23
C ARG A 723 8.97 6.41 -22.95
N ASP A 724 8.39 6.45 -24.14
CA ASP A 724 8.35 7.66 -24.97
C ASP A 724 7.57 8.78 -24.26
N ARG A 725 6.45 8.45 -23.62
CA ARG A 725 5.69 9.39 -22.78
C ARG A 725 6.53 9.96 -21.62
N ILE A 726 7.29 9.09 -20.92
CA ILE A 726 8.18 9.53 -19.84
C ILE A 726 9.27 10.46 -20.38
N PHE A 727 9.90 10.12 -21.51
CA PHE A 727 10.96 10.92 -22.11
C PHE A 727 10.47 12.26 -22.67
N GLU A 728 9.23 12.32 -23.16
CA GLU A 728 8.56 13.56 -23.52
C GLU A 728 8.47 14.50 -22.32
N ASP A 729 8.05 14.01 -21.15
CA ASP A 729 8.02 14.83 -19.95
C ASP A 729 9.43 15.18 -19.44
N ILE A 730 10.39 14.26 -19.52
CA ILE A 730 11.80 14.53 -19.17
C ILE A 730 12.39 15.66 -20.01
N SER A 731 11.96 15.83 -21.27
CA SER A 731 12.42 16.94 -22.13
C SER A 731 12.10 18.33 -21.54
N GLN A 732 11.12 18.40 -20.63
CA GLN A 732 10.70 19.62 -19.92
C GLN A 732 11.21 19.65 -18.47
N SER A 733 12.00 18.66 -18.06
CA SER A 733 12.51 18.47 -16.71
C SER A 733 13.94 18.99 -16.55
N LYS A 734 14.40 19.05 -15.30
CA LYS A 734 15.79 19.36 -14.93
C LYS A 734 16.45 18.14 -14.34
N GLU A 735 17.73 17.92 -14.65
CA GLU A 735 18.51 16.83 -14.08
C GLU A 735 19.23 17.28 -12.80
N TYR A 736 19.04 16.56 -11.72
CA TYR A 736 19.83 16.73 -10.50
C TYR A 736 21.22 16.14 -10.66
N LYS A 737 22.22 16.83 -10.11
CA LYS A 737 23.65 16.47 -10.21
C LYS A 737 24.33 16.69 -8.86
N ILE A 738 25.12 15.70 -8.46
CA ILE A 738 25.96 15.77 -7.27
C ILE A 738 27.44 15.71 -7.65
N GLY A 739 28.28 16.30 -6.81
CA GLY A 739 29.72 16.04 -6.76
C GLY A 739 30.07 15.37 -5.45
N ILE A 740 31.26 14.74 -5.38
CA ILE A 740 31.80 14.15 -4.15
C ILE A 740 33.02 14.97 -3.75
N ASN A 741 33.08 15.41 -2.48
CA ASN A 741 34.21 16.16 -1.97
C ASN A 741 35.37 15.23 -1.56
N GLU A 742 36.52 15.79 -1.16
CA GLU A 742 37.71 15.03 -0.72
C GLU A 742 37.45 14.11 0.49
N LYS A 743 36.39 14.36 1.26
CA LYS A 743 35.99 13.54 2.42
C LYS A 743 35.03 12.40 2.04
N GLY A 744 34.69 12.27 0.76
CA GLY A 744 33.70 11.29 0.29
C GLY A 744 32.25 11.72 0.52
N GLU A 745 31.98 12.98 0.86
CA GLU A 745 30.63 13.47 1.14
C GLU A 745 30.00 14.08 -0.14
N PRO A 746 28.70 13.83 -0.40
CA PRO A 746 28.05 14.34 -1.59
C PRO A 746 27.56 15.80 -1.42
N TYR A 747 27.85 16.66 -2.40
CA TYR A 747 27.39 18.04 -2.48
C TYR A 747 26.57 18.31 -3.74
N GLU A 748 25.70 19.32 -3.70
CA GLU A 748 24.87 19.72 -4.85
C GLU A 748 25.71 20.45 -5.90
N ILE A 749 25.74 19.95 -7.14
CA ILE A 749 26.21 20.70 -8.31
C ILE A 749 25.02 21.43 -8.95
N TYR A 750 23.91 20.71 -9.11
CA TYR A 750 22.65 21.27 -9.57
C TYR A 750 21.52 20.49 -8.92
N GLY A 751 20.57 21.18 -8.29
CA GLY A 751 19.53 20.53 -7.50
C GLY A 751 18.45 21.51 -7.05
N PRO A 752 17.72 21.19 -5.96
CA PRO A 752 16.59 22.00 -5.51
C PRO A 752 16.99 23.45 -5.21
N GLY A 753 18.18 23.69 -4.65
CA GLY A 753 18.66 25.04 -4.32
C GLY A 753 18.95 25.91 -5.55
N SER A 754 19.05 25.31 -6.73
CA SER A 754 19.43 26.00 -7.97
C SER A 754 18.26 26.73 -8.66
N PHE A 755 17.01 26.36 -8.37
CA PHE A 755 15.82 26.95 -9.02
C PHE A 755 14.59 27.07 -8.12
N THR A 756 14.69 26.69 -6.84
CA THR A 756 13.60 26.86 -5.86
C THR A 756 13.80 28.14 -5.07
N ASP A 757 12.71 28.85 -4.77
CA ASP A 757 12.81 30.08 -3.97
C ASP A 757 13.21 29.79 -2.50
N LYS A 758 13.87 30.77 -1.87
CA LYS A 758 14.42 30.64 -0.51
C LYS A 758 13.35 30.30 0.54
N LYS A 759 12.12 30.78 0.38
CA LYS A 759 11.04 30.53 1.34
C LYS A 759 10.59 29.08 1.26
N THR A 760 10.39 28.55 0.06
CA THR A 760 10.06 27.14 -0.16
C THR A 760 11.17 26.22 0.35
N MET A 761 12.44 26.55 0.05
CA MET A 761 13.59 25.79 0.57
C MET A 761 13.65 25.77 2.10
N PHE A 762 13.44 26.91 2.76
CA PHE A 762 13.41 26.98 4.22
C PHE A 762 12.32 26.10 4.84
N ILE A 763 11.13 26.04 4.21
CA ILE A 763 10.04 25.16 4.65
C ILE A 763 10.46 23.70 4.51
N LEU A 764 11.00 23.31 3.35
CA LEU A 764 11.44 21.94 3.09
C LEU A 764 12.53 21.49 4.08
N GLU A 765 13.55 22.31 4.30
CA GLU A 765 14.63 22.05 5.28
C GLU A 765 14.12 21.90 6.70
N THR A 766 13.07 22.64 7.06
CA THR A 766 12.42 22.49 8.36
C THR A 766 11.70 21.15 8.46
N LEU A 767 10.98 20.74 7.41
CA LEU A 767 10.25 19.47 7.37
C LEU A 767 11.17 18.25 7.32
N MET A 768 12.34 18.34 6.68
CA MET A 768 13.36 17.27 6.64
C MET A 768 13.80 16.77 8.04
N LYS A 769 13.66 17.63 9.06
CA LYS A 769 13.99 17.31 10.46
C LYS A 769 12.97 16.39 11.12
N LEU A 770 11.77 16.23 10.56
CA LEU A 770 10.69 15.39 11.09
C LEU A 770 10.87 13.90 10.72
N ASN A 771 12.08 13.35 10.88
CA ASN A 771 12.44 12.01 10.38
C ASN A 771 11.54 10.88 10.89
N ILE A 772 11.01 11.03 12.11
CA ILE A 772 10.12 10.06 12.74
C ILE A 772 8.82 9.84 11.95
N LEU A 773 8.44 10.81 11.10
CA LEU A 773 7.24 10.73 10.26
C LEU A 773 7.48 10.05 8.91
N LYS A 774 8.73 9.84 8.50
CA LYS A 774 9.06 9.27 7.18
C LYS A 774 8.42 7.89 6.94
N PRO A 775 8.34 6.94 7.90
CA PRO A 775 7.65 5.66 7.68
C PRO A 775 6.11 5.77 7.59
N LEU A 776 5.56 6.97 7.71
CA LEU A 776 4.12 7.28 7.66
C LEU A 776 3.75 8.16 6.45
N ILE A 777 4.70 8.40 5.55
CA ILE A 777 4.62 9.27 4.38
C ILE A 777 5.27 8.54 3.21
#